data_AF-A0A963PKP9-F1
#
_entry.id   AF-A0A963PKP9-F1
#
_cell.length_a   1.000
_cell.length_b   1.000
_cell.length_c   1.000
_cell.angle_alpha   90.00
_cell.angle_beta   90.00
_cell.angle_gamma   90.00
#
_symmetry.space_group_name_H-M   'P 1'
#
loop_
_entity.id
_entity.type
_entity.pdbx_description
1 polymer ?
#
loop_
_entity_poly.entity_id
_entity_poly.type
_entity_poly.pdbx_seq_one_letter_code
_entity_poly.pdbx_strand_id
1 'polypeptide(L)'
;GVVGDLIGGLVAKVFSLAVGETADIILDAARKRVGNAADVGVSWAGTKALMWAIESRLEHAPGLYRWSGAGRDASDLVAADAAALATAATAGQPVLVFVHGTGSSTLGSFGELQAGAGDVWAALERGYSGGIYALEHRTLSESPIENALQLARALPAGTRLNLVSHSRGGLVADLMCLANFEPLIDGYASELPGSGDADAAESARVMRELGGAHAEQRAQLRELAAELRAKQFVLQRYVRVASPAQGTRLASANFDLFLSSLLTLIGQVPFFFGNPAYSAFKRVVLEIAKNRTNPHLVPGIEAMLPDSPMAGLLRAAPVVPGVQMAVIAGDIEGGNLLKRLGVLLTDTLLFDNVLNDLVVDTAAMFGGIAPQAGSRALFERGADVSHFRYFTNADTRSALRDWLVAPDPAAVAAFSELPGRFEEIDALVEMTLLRSISTARGTDSAALPVVVVLPGVMGSHLAVGADDRVWFDPADIALGGLDKIAWGRPDVEAEKLFAMFYGKLCQHLAQSHRVVPFAYDWRQPLDVLAERFGEFLDRLLKSTDQPVRLLAHSMGGLVVRACIHKRRAVMDALMARDGARFVMLGTPNQGAYSMVENLLGKGSTLRSLVRLDVKHDMQQVLDLVAGFRGPLALLPKPGFVDTFQGDADGGELHALDQADTWAAFKPRLRDAWFGDGRCATPAQDVLDAAGWLWQQDGLARPALPAEYASRSAYVYGQAANTPCGIREQGGTLKMVGTTRGDGTVSWESGRIEHVDSSYYMPAEHGDLPSTEEYFPALAELLATGTTRSLATSAPSVRAIEQPQPVTYDAGAPTADSAE
;
A
#
# COMPACT_ATOMS: atom_id res chain seq x y z
N GLY A 1 -11.04 10.59 29.76
CA GLY A 1 -11.23 11.50 30.91
C GLY A 1 -11.93 12.76 30.45
N VAL A 2 -12.93 13.21 31.22
CA VAL A 2 -13.67 14.50 31.37
C VAL A 2 -13.81 15.50 30.19
N VAL A 3 -12.94 15.50 29.17
CA VAL A 3 -13.05 16.35 27.97
C VAL A 3 -13.98 15.74 26.90
N GLY A 4 -14.16 14.41 26.88
CA GLY A 4 -15.09 13.73 25.97
C GLY A 4 -16.58 14.00 26.25
N ASP A 5 -16.95 14.22 27.52
CA ASP A 5 -18.34 14.46 27.91
C ASP A 5 -18.81 15.90 27.64
N LEU A 6 -17.88 16.86 27.52
CA LEU A 6 -18.21 18.26 27.28
C LEU A 6 -18.52 18.56 25.80
N ILE A 7 -17.94 17.81 24.86
CA ILE A 7 -18.27 17.91 23.43
C ILE A 7 -19.59 17.19 23.13
N GLY A 8 -19.84 16.03 23.75
CA GLY A 8 -21.12 15.32 23.63
C GLY A 8 -22.32 16.11 24.18
N GLY A 9 -22.11 16.86 25.27
CA GLY A 9 -23.16 17.68 25.90
C GLY A 9 -23.54 18.96 25.15
N LEU A 10 -22.61 19.56 24.39
CA LEU A 10 -22.88 20.79 23.63
C LEU A 10 -23.60 20.49 22.30
N VAL A 11 -23.28 19.35 21.67
CA VAL A 11 -24.00 18.83 20.51
C VAL A 11 -25.45 18.51 20.92
N ALA A 12 -25.70 17.81 22.03
CA ALA A 12 -27.06 17.49 22.45
C ALA A 12 -27.99 18.71 22.71
N LYS A 13 -27.46 19.86 23.14
CA LYS A 13 -28.27 21.04 23.52
C LYS A 13 -28.58 22.04 22.41
N VAL A 14 -27.81 22.05 21.32
CA VAL A 14 -28.21 22.76 20.09
C VAL A 14 -29.19 21.89 19.27
N PHE A 15 -29.26 20.59 19.57
CA PHE A 15 -30.00 19.59 18.79
C PHE A 15 -31.49 19.43 19.13
N SER A 16 -32.02 20.08 20.17
CA SER A 16 -33.45 19.95 20.52
C SER A 16 -34.37 21.00 19.87
N LEU A 17 -33.85 21.94 19.07
CA LEU A 17 -34.62 23.13 18.66
C LEU A 17 -34.84 23.31 17.15
N ALA A 18 -34.49 22.32 16.31
CA ALA A 18 -34.71 22.44 14.86
C ALA A 18 -35.16 21.15 14.13
N VAL A 19 -35.62 20.12 14.85
CA VAL A 19 -36.26 18.95 14.21
C VAL A 19 -37.69 18.86 14.72
N GLY A 20 -38.57 19.64 14.10
CA GLY A 20 -40.01 19.43 14.22
C GLY A 20 -40.38 18.10 13.59
N GLU A 21 -41.32 17.39 14.23
CA GLU A 21 -41.93 16.14 13.76
C GLU A 21 -42.38 16.26 12.30
N THR A 22 -41.55 15.80 11.38
CA THR A 22 -41.95 15.45 10.02
C THR A 22 -41.36 14.09 9.74
N ALA A 23 -42.23 13.14 9.37
CA ALA A 23 -41.84 11.77 9.04
C ALA A 23 -40.72 11.79 8.00
N ASP A 24 -39.60 11.14 8.31
CA ASP A 24 -38.44 11.08 7.42
C ASP A 24 -38.76 10.15 6.24
N ILE A 25 -39.18 10.75 5.12
CA ILE A 25 -39.65 10.05 3.91
C ILE A 25 -38.60 9.06 3.39
N ILE A 26 -37.30 9.29 3.67
CA ILE A 26 -36.21 8.39 3.30
C ILE A 26 -36.25 7.12 4.15
N LEU A 27 -36.34 7.27 5.48
CA LEU A 27 -36.44 6.13 6.40
C LEU A 27 -37.70 5.32 6.13
N ASP A 28 -38.82 5.97 5.82
CA ASP A 28 -40.06 5.28 5.48
C ASP A 28 -39.96 4.50 4.15
N ALA A 29 -39.27 5.05 3.14
CA ALA A 29 -39.00 4.34 1.89
C ALA A 29 -38.08 3.13 2.10
N ALA A 30 -37.04 3.27 2.94
CA ALA A 30 -36.16 2.16 3.30
C ALA A 30 -36.91 1.07 4.07
N ARG A 31 -37.70 1.42 5.08
CA ARG A 31 -38.52 0.49 5.91
C ARG A 31 -39.45 -0.37 5.06
N LYS A 32 -40.11 0.22 4.06
CA LYS A 32 -41.00 -0.51 3.14
C LYS A 32 -40.30 -1.62 2.36
N ARG A 33 -38.98 -1.54 2.18
CA ARG A 33 -38.20 -2.49 1.38
C ARG A 33 -37.62 -3.66 2.19
N VAL A 34 -37.38 -3.48 3.49
CA VAL A 34 -36.72 -4.47 4.37
C VAL A 34 -37.74 -5.21 5.27
N GLY A 35 -38.97 -4.69 5.39
CA GLY A 35 -40.06 -5.31 6.15
C GLY A 35 -39.96 -5.10 7.67
N ASN A 36 -38.75 -5.08 8.23
CA ASN A 36 -38.48 -4.76 9.64
C ASN A 36 -37.73 -3.43 9.78
N ALA A 37 -38.29 -2.50 10.55
CA ALA A 37 -37.75 -1.15 10.71
C ALA A 37 -36.48 -1.10 11.56
N ALA A 38 -36.21 -2.11 12.40
CA ALA A 38 -35.01 -2.20 13.24
C ALA A 38 -33.75 -2.54 12.44
N ASP A 39 -33.90 -3.07 11.22
CA ASP A 39 -32.78 -3.55 10.41
C ASP A 39 -32.17 -2.43 9.54
N VAL A 40 -32.86 -1.30 9.38
CA VAL A 40 -32.46 -0.17 8.52
C VAL A 40 -31.15 0.44 9.02
N GLY A 41 -30.10 0.38 8.20
CA GLY A 41 -28.76 0.90 8.53
C GLY A 41 -27.92 0.03 9.48
N VAL A 42 -28.43 -1.17 9.84
CA VAL A 42 -27.81 -2.08 10.82
C VAL A 42 -27.47 -3.45 10.21
N SER A 43 -28.32 -3.98 9.33
CA SER A 43 -28.03 -5.19 8.55
C SER A 43 -27.58 -4.85 7.13
N TRP A 44 -27.01 -5.81 6.41
CA TRP A 44 -26.65 -5.66 5.00
C TRP A 44 -27.88 -5.27 4.15
N ALA A 45 -28.99 -6.00 4.30
CA ALA A 45 -30.22 -5.72 3.56
C ALA A 45 -30.82 -4.35 3.93
N GLY A 46 -30.76 -4.00 5.21
CA GLY A 46 -31.27 -2.72 5.69
C GLY A 46 -30.40 -1.53 5.30
N THR A 47 -29.09 -1.72 5.25
CA THR A 47 -28.13 -0.73 4.77
C THR A 47 -28.26 -0.55 3.26
N LYS A 48 -28.34 -1.64 2.48
CA LYS A 48 -28.64 -1.61 1.04
C LYS A 48 -29.94 -0.85 0.75
N ALA A 49 -31.01 -1.11 1.51
CA ALA A 49 -32.28 -0.41 1.35
C ALA A 49 -32.24 1.07 1.74
N LEU A 50 -31.49 1.41 2.79
CA LEU A 50 -31.28 2.80 3.21
C LEU A 50 -30.53 3.59 2.12
N MET A 51 -29.42 3.05 1.64
CA MET A 51 -28.65 3.66 0.55
C MET A 51 -29.52 3.80 -0.70
N TRP A 52 -30.31 2.79 -1.02
CA TRP A 52 -31.24 2.84 -2.16
C TRP A 52 -32.27 3.96 -2.02
N ALA A 53 -32.85 4.13 -0.83
CA ALA A 53 -33.85 5.17 -0.58
C ALA A 53 -33.26 6.58 -0.75
N ILE A 54 -31.98 6.76 -0.41
CA ILE A 54 -31.25 8.02 -0.57
C ILE A 54 -30.88 8.24 -2.05
N GLU A 55 -30.29 7.25 -2.71
CA GLU A 55 -29.90 7.34 -4.13
C GLU A 55 -31.10 7.44 -5.09
N SER A 56 -32.28 6.97 -4.68
CA SER A 56 -33.52 7.15 -5.48
C SER A 56 -34.02 8.60 -5.52
N ARG A 57 -33.34 9.53 -4.86
CA ARG A 57 -33.60 10.98 -4.94
C ARG A 57 -32.69 11.71 -5.92
N LEU A 58 -31.74 11.01 -6.55
CA LEU A 58 -30.88 11.58 -7.59
C LEU A 58 -31.71 11.98 -8.83
N GLU A 59 -31.23 12.98 -9.56
CA GLU A 59 -31.97 13.59 -10.68
C GLU A 59 -32.24 12.63 -11.84
N HIS A 60 -31.29 11.73 -12.13
CA HIS A 60 -31.40 10.73 -13.19
C HIS A 60 -31.67 9.34 -12.61
N ALA A 61 -32.56 8.60 -13.28
CA ALA A 61 -32.72 7.18 -13.00
C ALA A 61 -31.50 6.40 -13.52
N PRO A 62 -31.14 5.26 -12.89
CA PRO A 62 -30.09 4.40 -13.43
C PRO A 62 -30.35 3.98 -14.87
N GLY A 63 -29.34 4.07 -15.72
CA GLY A 63 -29.46 3.75 -17.14
C GLY A 63 -28.28 4.24 -17.98
N LEU A 64 -28.28 3.87 -19.26
CA LEU A 64 -27.33 4.35 -20.25
C LEU A 64 -27.89 5.60 -20.92
N TYR A 65 -27.10 6.68 -20.92
CA TYR A 65 -27.47 7.98 -21.48
C TYR A 65 -26.46 8.38 -22.55
N ARG A 66 -26.93 8.97 -23.65
CA ARG A 66 -26.13 9.54 -24.72
C ARG A 66 -25.83 11.01 -24.42
N TRP A 67 -24.60 11.46 -24.63
CA TRP A 67 -24.29 12.89 -24.67
C TRP A 67 -24.75 13.48 -26.01
N SER A 68 -25.60 14.49 -25.94
CA SER A 68 -26.31 15.06 -27.10
C SER A 68 -26.09 16.58 -27.30
N GLY A 69 -25.52 17.27 -26.32
CA GLY A 69 -25.23 18.71 -26.37
C GLY A 69 -23.78 19.05 -26.00
N ALA A 70 -23.44 20.34 -26.07
CA ALA A 70 -22.12 20.88 -25.69
C ALA A 70 -22.18 21.73 -24.39
N GLY A 71 -23.32 21.68 -23.68
CA GLY A 71 -23.57 22.41 -22.44
C GLY A 71 -23.07 21.67 -21.20
N ARG A 72 -23.49 22.18 -20.02
CA ARG A 72 -23.24 21.58 -18.69
C ARG A 72 -24.56 21.17 -18.01
N ASP A 73 -25.64 21.00 -18.78
CA ASP A 73 -26.99 20.89 -18.23
C ASP A 73 -27.45 19.43 -18.22
N ALA A 74 -28.31 19.08 -17.26
CA ALA A 74 -28.86 17.72 -17.17
C ALA A 74 -29.56 17.27 -18.48
N SER A 75 -30.10 18.23 -19.23
CA SER A 75 -30.73 18.00 -20.54
C SER A 75 -29.77 17.56 -21.65
N ASP A 76 -28.45 17.71 -21.47
CA ASP A 76 -27.44 17.24 -22.42
C ASP A 76 -27.31 15.70 -22.41
N LEU A 77 -27.77 15.04 -21.34
CA LEU A 77 -27.86 13.60 -21.16
C LEU A 77 -29.24 13.08 -21.56
N VAL A 78 -29.33 12.44 -22.72
CA VAL A 78 -30.59 11.87 -23.24
C VAL A 78 -30.54 10.36 -23.12
N ALA A 79 -31.64 9.74 -22.65
CA ALA A 79 -31.72 8.28 -22.55
C ALA A 79 -31.31 7.61 -23.86
N ALA A 80 -30.47 6.58 -23.78
CA ALA A 80 -29.93 5.93 -24.97
C ALA A 80 -31.04 5.27 -25.80
N ASP A 81 -31.05 5.56 -27.10
CA ASP A 81 -31.92 4.88 -28.06
C ASP A 81 -31.32 3.51 -28.43
N ALA A 82 -32.03 2.45 -28.05
CA ALA A 82 -31.64 1.07 -28.33
C ALA A 82 -31.55 0.78 -29.84
N ALA A 83 -32.39 1.41 -30.68
CA ALA A 83 -32.34 1.22 -32.13
C ALA A 83 -31.10 1.87 -32.75
N ALA A 84 -30.74 3.07 -32.27
CA ALA A 84 -29.51 3.76 -32.67
C ALA A 84 -28.27 2.95 -32.26
N LEU A 85 -28.22 2.43 -31.03
CA LEU A 85 -27.14 1.56 -30.56
C LEU A 85 -27.03 0.28 -31.40
N ALA A 86 -28.15 -0.37 -31.71
CA ALA A 86 -28.17 -1.59 -32.53
C ALA A 86 -27.69 -1.32 -33.97
N THR A 87 -28.04 -0.16 -34.52
CA THR A 87 -27.56 0.30 -35.82
C THR A 87 -26.05 0.53 -35.79
N ALA A 88 -25.55 1.23 -34.78
CA ALA A 88 -24.11 1.46 -34.59
C ALA A 88 -23.32 0.15 -34.44
N ALA A 89 -23.84 -0.80 -33.65
CA ALA A 89 -23.24 -2.12 -33.48
C ALA A 89 -23.20 -2.91 -34.80
N THR A 90 -24.30 -2.95 -35.54
CA THR A 90 -24.38 -3.65 -36.85
C THR A 90 -23.44 -3.02 -37.89
N ALA A 91 -23.31 -1.69 -37.87
CA ALA A 91 -22.40 -0.96 -38.74
C ALA A 91 -20.93 -1.03 -38.29
N GLY A 92 -20.63 -1.68 -37.15
CA GLY A 92 -19.29 -1.74 -36.59
C GLY A 92 -18.72 -0.36 -36.25
N GLN A 93 -19.57 0.56 -35.79
CA GLN A 93 -19.18 1.90 -35.37
C GLN A 93 -18.68 1.88 -33.91
N PRO A 94 -17.57 2.57 -33.59
CA PRO A 94 -17.05 2.62 -32.23
C PRO A 94 -17.94 3.44 -31.31
N VAL A 95 -18.23 2.89 -30.13
CA VAL A 95 -18.99 3.50 -29.04
C VAL A 95 -18.05 3.76 -27.86
N LEU A 96 -18.18 4.93 -27.23
CA LEU A 96 -17.46 5.30 -26.01
C LEU A 96 -18.44 5.38 -24.84
N VAL A 97 -18.14 4.72 -23.72
CA VAL A 97 -18.95 4.79 -22.49
C VAL A 97 -18.13 5.32 -21.33
N PHE A 98 -18.65 6.33 -20.64
CA PHE A 98 -18.12 6.89 -19.40
C PHE A 98 -18.80 6.26 -18.17
N VAL A 99 -18.01 5.90 -17.16
CA VAL A 99 -18.49 5.26 -15.93
C VAL A 99 -17.99 6.00 -14.70
N HIS A 100 -18.89 6.70 -14.00
CA HIS A 100 -18.54 7.57 -12.87
C HIS A 100 -18.28 6.81 -11.56
N GLY A 101 -17.74 7.55 -10.57
CA GLY A 101 -17.36 7.04 -9.26
C GLY A 101 -18.41 7.15 -8.15
N THR A 102 -18.01 6.73 -6.94
CA THR A 102 -18.83 6.70 -5.72
C THR A 102 -19.43 8.05 -5.36
N GLY A 103 -20.74 8.08 -5.09
CA GLY A 103 -21.44 9.29 -4.65
C GLY A 103 -21.46 10.42 -5.69
N SER A 104 -21.15 10.13 -6.95
CA SER A 104 -21.05 11.10 -8.04
C SER A 104 -22.12 10.86 -9.12
N SER A 105 -22.07 11.65 -10.18
CA SER A 105 -22.85 11.50 -11.42
C SER A 105 -21.95 11.67 -12.65
N THR A 106 -22.49 11.43 -13.85
CA THR A 106 -21.76 11.65 -15.11
C THR A 106 -21.30 13.10 -15.23
N LEU A 107 -22.21 14.07 -15.07
CA LEU A 107 -21.85 15.49 -15.17
C LEU A 107 -20.90 15.91 -14.04
N GLY A 108 -21.09 15.36 -12.83
CA GLY A 108 -20.22 15.65 -11.70
C GLY A 108 -18.78 15.15 -11.88
N SER A 109 -18.58 14.04 -12.59
CA SER A 109 -17.25 13.45 -12.79
C SER A 109 -16.58 13.91 -14.08
N PHE A 110 -17.34 14.04 -15.17
CA PHE A 110 -16.80 14.25 -16.52
C PHE A 110 -17.23 15.57 -17.16
N GLY A 111 -18.11 16.37 -16.55
CA GLY A 111 -18.64 17.59 -17.18
C GLY A 111 -17.57 18.64 -17.55
N GLU A 112 -16.48 18.73 -16.79
CA GLU A 112 -15.35 19.61 -17.12
C GLU A 112 -14.56 19.14 -18.35
N LEU A 113 -14.55 17.83 -18.65
CA LEU A 113 -13.97 17.28 -19.89
C LEU A 113 -14.74 17.76 -21.12
N GLN A 114 -16.07 17.91 -21.01
CA GLN A 114 -16.94 18.44 -22.07
C GLN A 114 -16.75 19.94 -22.25
N ALA A 115 -16.80 20.69 -21.15
CA ALA A 115 -16.97 22.14 -21.19
C ALA A 115 -15.65 22.93 -21.20
N GLY A 116 -14.58 22.37 -20.62
CA GLY A 116 -13.27 23.02 -20.49
C GLY A 116 -12.28 22.69 -21.61
N ALA A 117 -12.63 21.78 -22.52
CA ALA A 117 -11.70 21.22 -23.51
C ALA A 117 -12.39 20.98 -24.86
N GLY A 118 -12.87 22.05 -25.50
CA GLY A 118 -13.62 21.96 -26.77
C GLY A 118 -12.85 21.25 -27.90
N ASP A 119 -11.51 21.27 -27.87
CA ASP A 119 -10.66 20.52 -28.80
C ASP A 119 -10.61 19.02 -28.49
N VAL A 120 -10.54 18.65 -27.20
CA VAL A 120 -10.58 17.26 -26.73
C VAL A 120 -11.92 16.63 -27.02
N TRP A 121 -13.01 17.27 -26.60
CA TRP A 121 -14.36 16.72 -26.78
C TRP A 121 -14.70 16.54 -28.26
N ALA A 122 -14.41 17.55 -29.09
CA ALA A 122 -14.62 17.45 -30.54
C ALA A 122 -13.77 16.35 -31.20
N ALA A 123 -12.60 16.02 -30.65
CA ALA A 123 -11.80 14.89 -31.13
C ALA A 123 -12.48 13.55 -30.80
N LEU A 124 -13.06 13.41 -29.61
CA LEU A 124 -13.82 12.22 -29.22
C LEU A 124 -15.07 12.07 -30.09
N GLU A 125 -15.84 13.13 -30.32
CA GLU A 125 -17.04 13.07 -31.18
C GLU A 125 -16.72 12.62 -32.60
N ARG A 126 -15.57 13.05 -33.14
CA ARG A 126 -15.09 12.57 -34.46
C ARG A 126 -14.64 11.11 -34.43
N GLY A 127 -14.01 10.67 -33.34
CA GLY A 127 -13.48 9.31 -33.19
C GLY A 127 -14.55 8.25 -32.92
N TYR A 128 -15.65 8.62 -32.26
CA TYR A 128 -16.69 7.71 -31.77
C TYR A 128 -18.01 7.89 -32.49
N SER A 129 -18.05 7.52 -33.77
CA SER A 129 -19.24 7.70 -34.64
C SER A 129 -20.47 6.92 -34.19
N GLY A 130 -20.30 5.87 -33.37
CA GLY A 130 -21.40 5.12 -32.75
C GLY A 130 -22.06 5.86 -31.59
N GLY A 131 -21.44 6.96 -31.14
CA GLY A 131 -21.92 7.82 -30.07
C GLY A 131 -21.07 7.73 -28.80
N ILE A 132 -21.18 8.79 -27.99
CA ILE A 132 -20.60 8.88 -26.66
C ILE A 132 -21.73 8.79 -25.64
N TYR A 133 -21.55 7.88 -24.68
CA TYR A 133 -22.54 7.52 -23.70
C TYR A 133 -21.94 7.57 -22.29
N ALA A 134 -22.80 7.56 -21.29
CA ALA A 134 -22.43 7.45 -19.90
C ALA A 134 -23.44 6.59 -19.14
N LEU A 135 -22.94 5.82 -18.16
CA LEU A 135 -23.75 5.00 -17.29
C LEU A 135 -24.06 5.76 -15.99
N GLU A 136 -25.29 6.24 -15.86
CA GLU A 136 -25.83 6.67 -14.56
C GLU A 136 -26.20 5.43 -13.77
N HIS A 137 -25.61 5.25 -12.59
CA HIS A 137 -25.83 4.06 -11.77
C HIS A 137 -25.74 4.37 -10.27
N ARG A 138 -26.34 3.49 -9.46
CA ARG A 138 -26.19 3.58 -8.00
C ARG A 138 -24.85 3.02 -7.58
N THR A 139 -24.15 3.74 -6.72
CA THR A 139 -22.76 3.44 -6.35
C THR A 139 -22.62 3.03 -4.89
N LEU A 140 -23.65 3.21 -4.07
CA LEU A 140 -23.63 2.80 -2.65
C LEU A 140 -24.52 1.58 -2.40
N SER A 141 -25.77 1.61 -2.89
CA SER A 141 -26.73 0.51 -2.69
C SER A 141 -26.53 -0.67 -3.63
N GLU A 142 -25.83 -0.48 -4.75
CA GLU A 142 -25.57 -1.52 -5.73
C GLU A 142 -24.07 -1.84 -5.74
N SER A 143 -23.74 -3.11 -5.95
CA SER A 143 -22.35 -3.58 -6.14
C SER A 143 -21.86 -3.27 -7.56
N PRO A 144 -20.53 -3.24 -7.81
CA PRO A 144 -20.01 -3.07 -9.17
C PRO A 144 -20.51 -4.14 -10.15
N ILE A 145 -20.83 -5.34 -9.65
CA ILE A 145 -21.37 -6.46 -10.42
C ILE A 145 -22.77 -6.12 -10.95
N GLU A 146 -23.63 -5.57 -10.09
CA GLU A 146 -24.97 -5.11 -10.48
C GLU A 146 -24.88 -3.99 -11.54
N ASN A 147 -23.94 -3.06 -11.40
CA ASN A 147 -23.76 -1.98 -12.38
C ASN A 147 -23.19 -2.48 -13.70
N ALA A 148 -22.26 -3.45 -13.68
CA ALA A 148 -21.70 -4.07 -14.88
C ALA A 148 -22.79 -4.85 -15.64
N LEU A 149 -23.67 -5.56 -14.92
CA LEU A 149 -24.85 -6.20 -15.51
C LEU A 149 -25.79 -5.19 -16.18
N GLN A 150 -26.03 -4.04 -15.55
CA GLN A 150 -26.84 -2.98 -16.15
C GLN A 150 -26.24 -2.49 -17.47
N LEU A 151 -24.93 -2.23 -17.49
CA LEU A 151 -24.22 -1.78 -18.69
C LEU A 151 -24.23 -2.85 -19.79
N ALA A 152 -23.91 -4.10 -19.45
CA ALA A 152 -23.89 -5.20 -20.41
C ALA A 152 -25.26 -5.45 -21.04
N ARG A 153 -26.35 -5.36 -20.26
CA ARG A 153 -27.71 -5.54 -20.76
C ARG A 153 -28.15 -4.39 -21.67
N ALA A 154 -27.74 -3.15 -21.36
CA ALA A 154 -28.09 -1.96 -22.14
C ALA A 154 -27.42 -1.91 -23.52
N LEU A 155 -26.24 -2.54 -23.68
CA LEU A 155 -25.50 -2.54 -24.94
C LEU A 155 -25.92 -3.70 -25.86
N PRO A 156 -26.03 -3.50 -27.19
CA PRO A 156 -26.26 -4.57 -28.16
C PRO A 156 -25.08 -5.54 -28.27
N ALA A 157 -25.35 -6.76 -28.72
CA ALA A 157 -24.30 -7.72 -29.02
C ALA A 157 -23.37 -7.22 -30.15
N GLY A 158 -22.09 -7.54 -30.08
CA GLY A 158 -21.07 -7.14 -31.06
C GLY A 158 -20.68 -5.65 -31.01
N THR A 159 -21.13 -4.89 -30.01
CA THR A 159 -20.78 -3.47 -29.87
C THR A 159 -19.26 -3.30 -29.79
N ARG A 160 -18.70 -2.40 -30.62
CA ARG A 160 -17.30 -1.95 -30.51
C ARG A 160 -17.17 -0.96 -29.37
N LEU A 161 -16.76 -1.47 -28.22
CA LEU A 161 -16.84 -0.78 -26.94
C LEU A 161 -15.49 -0.19 -26.54
N ASN A 162 -15.54 1.07 -26.09
CA ASN A 162 -14.43 1.80 -25.50
C ASN A 162 -14.91 2.41 -24.19
N LEU A 163 -14.03 2.47 -23.20
CA LEU A 163 -14.38 2.78 -21.83
C LEU A 163 -13.50 3.90 -21.26
N VAL A 164 -14.13 4.81 -20.52
CA VAL A 164 -13.44 5.71 -19.59
C VAL A 164 -14.13 5.58 -18.25
N SER A 165 -13.35 5.35 -17.20
CA SER A 165 -13.92 5.19 -15.87
C SER A 165 -13.19 6.03 -14.83
N HIS A 166 -13.90 6.36 -13.76
CA HIS A 166 -13.33 7.09 -12.63
C HIS A 166 -13.66 6.40 -11.31
N SER A 167 -12.68 6.34 -10.41
CA SER A 167 -12.88 5.82 -9.05
C SER A 167 -13.47 4.39 -9.05
N ARG A 168 -14.45 4.10 -8.19
CA ARG A 168 -15.16 2.82 -8.15
C ARG A 168 -15.84 2.43 -9.48
N GLY A 169 -16.14 3.39 -10.36
CA GLY A 169 -16.58 3.11 -11.73
C GLY A 169 -15.57 2.29 -12.54
N GLY A 170 -14.28 2.35 -12.18
CA GLY A 170 -13.25 1.48 -12.76
C GLY A 170 -13.45 0.01 -12.43
N LEU A 171 -14.01 -0.35 -11.27
CA LEU A 171 -14.34 -1.73 -10.96
C LEU A 171 -15.44 -2.27 -11.89
N VAL A 172 -16.40 -1.40 -12.25
CA VAL A 172 -17.47 -1.73 -13.20
C VAL A 172 -16.89 -1.94 -14.60
N ALA A 173 -16.03 -1.04 -15.05
CA ALA A 173 -15.38 -1.14 -16.36
C ALA A 173 -14.40 -2.32 -16.45
N ASP A 174 -13.67 -2.64 -15.37
CA ASP A 174 -12.81 -3.82 -15.28
C ASP A 174 -13.59 -5.11 -15.44
N LEU A 175 -14.75 -5.22 -14.76
CA LEU A 175 -15.66 -6.37 -14.87
C LEU A 175 -16.14 -6.62 -16.31
N MET A 176 -16.34 -5.55 -17.09
CA MET A 176 -16.71 -5.67 -18.52
C MET A 176 -15.59 -6.27 -19.36
N CYS A 177 -14.34 -6.20 -18.89
CA CYS A 177 -13.13 -6.63 -19.60
C CYS A 177 -12.67 -8.06 -19.25
N LEU A 178 -13.39 -8.77 -18.39
CA LEU A 178 -13.01 -10.12 -17.96
C LEU A 178 -13.34 -11.20 -19.00
N ALA A 179 -12.51 -12.23 -19.08
CA ALA A 179 -12.70 -13.41 -19.90
C ALA A 179 -12.57 -14.69 -19.06
N ASN A 180 -13.45 -15.67 -19.28
CA ASN A 180 -13.37 -17.01 -18.66
C ASN A 180 -13.16 -17.01 -17.14
N PHE A 181 -13.79 -16.09 -16.42
CA PHE A 181 -13.60 -15.92 -14.97
C PHE A 181 -14.54 -16.79 -14.12
N GLU A 182 -15.41 -17.60 -14.73
CA GLU A 182 -16.32 -18.51 -14.01
C GLU A 182 -15.64 -19.44 -13.00
N PRO A 183 -14.45 -20.02 -13.26
CA PRO A 183 -13.76 -20.86 -12.28
C PRO A 183 -13.40 -20.13 -10.98
N LEU A 184 -13.33 -18.80 -11.01
CA LEU A 184 -12.99 -17.97 -9.85
C LEU A 184 -14.22 -17.61 -9.00
N ILE A 185 -15.43 -17.76 -9.55
CA ILE A 185 -16.67 -17.31 -8.89
C ILE A 185 -16.92 -18.07 -7.60
N ASP A 186 -16.66 -19.38 -7.56
CA ASP A 186 -16.89 -20.18 -6.35
C ASP A 186 -15.97 -19.76 -5.19
N GLY A 187 -14.79 -19.20 -5.50
CA GLY A 187 -13.85 -18.62 -4.54
C GLY A 187 -14.14 -17.17 -4.14
N TYR A 188 -15.18 -16.53 -4.70
CA TYR A 188 -15.55 -15.16 -4.35
C TYR A 188 -16.17 -15.10 -2.95
N ALA A 189 -15.34 -14.80 -1.95
CA ALA A 189 -15.67 -14.62 -0.54
C ALA A 189 -14.60 -13.74 0.14
N SER A 190 -14.90 -13.19 1.33
CA SER A 190 -13.89 -12.44 2.09
C SER A 190 -12.73 -13.36 2.45
N GLU A 191 -11.51 -12.91 2.20
CA GLU A 191 -10.27 -13.61 2.53
C GLU A 191 -9.95 -13.52 4.04
N LEU A 192 -10.52 -12.54 4.74
CA LEU A 192 -10.26 -12.30 6.16
C LEU A 192 -11.32 -12.96 7.05
N PRO A 193 -10.91 -13.54 8.21
CA PRO A 193 -11.83 -14.18 9.15
C PRO A 193 -12.70 -13.19 9.94
N GLY A 194 -12.41 -11.90 9.93
CA GLY A 194 -13.13 -10.86 10.67
C GLY A 194 -13.46 -9.62 9.84
N SER A 195 -14.44 -8.85 10.30
CA SER A 195 -14.98 -7.64 9.63
C SER A 195 -14.30 -6.32 10.03
N GLY A 196 -13.25 -6.37 10.84
CA GLY A 196 -12.66 -5.18 11.45
C GLY A 196 -13.41 -4.65 12.70
N ASP A 197 -14.54 -5.26 13.10
CA ASP A 197 -15.25 -4.89 14.34
C ASP A 197 -14.52 -5.41 15.59
N ALA A 198 -14.38 -4.54 16.59
CA ALA A 198 -13.77 -4.91 17.88
C ALA A 198 -14.65 -5.83 18.74
N ASP A 199 -15.97 -5.86 18.51
CA ASP A 199 -16.89 -6.77 19.19
C ASP A 199 -17.01 -8.09 18.41
N ALA A 200 -16.68 -9.21 19.06
CA ALA A 200 -16.66 -10.52 18.41
C ALA A 200 -18.06 -11.03 17.99
N ALA A 201 -19.12 -10.67 18.72
CA ALA A 201 -20.48 -11.04 18.36
C ALA A 201 -20.98 -10.23 17.16
N GLU A 202 -20.59 -8.95 17.11
CA GLU A 202 -20.84 -8.07 15.97
C GLU A 202 -20.10 -8.54 14.72
N SER A 203 -18.79 -8.80 14.84
CA SER A 203 -17.97 -9.34 13.76
C SER A 203 -18.56 -10.65 13.22
N ALA A 204 -18.92 -11.58 14.10
CA ALA A 204 -19.57 -12.83 13.70
C ALA A 204 -20.94 -12.62 13.01
N ARG A 205 -21.70 -11.59 13.40
CA ARG A 205 -22.96 -11.22 12.72
C ARG A 205 -22.70 -10.69 11.33
N VAL A 206 -21.81 -9.70 11.21
CA VAL A 206 -21.42 -9.08 9.93
C VAL A 206 -20.90 -10.15 8.97
N MET A 207 -20.00 -11.02 9.41
CA MET A 207 -19.46 -12.11 8.57
C MET A 207 -20.53 -13.08 8.07
N ARG A 208 -21.56 -13.40 8.88
CA ARG A 208 -22.68 -14.25 8.40
C ARG A 208 -23.52 -13.54 7.34
N GLU A 209 -23.80 -12.25 7.52
CA GLU A 209 -24.55 -11.46 6.56
C GLU A 209 -23.78 -11.30 5.24
N LEU A 210 -22.46 -11.07 5.32
CA LEU A 210 -21.57 -11.05 4.17
C LEU A 210 -21.56 -12.36 3.41
N GLY A 211 -21.53 -13.51 4.10
CA GLY A 211 -21.63 -14.81 3.43
C GLY A 211 -22.89 -14.95 2.56
N GLY A 212 -24.02 -14.39 3.01
CA GLY A 212 -25.25 -14.30 2.24
C GLY A 212 -25.16 -13.33 1.06
N ALA A 213 -24.62 -12.13 1.28
CA ALA A 213 -24.40 -11.12 0.25
C ALA A 213 -23.46 -11.62 -0.86
N HIS A 214 -22.37 -12.28 -0.49
CA HIS A 214 -21.41 -12.89 -1.41
C HIS A 214 -22.05 -14.03 -2.20
N ALA A 215 -23.00 -14.77 -1.63
CA ALA A 215 -23.77 -15.77 -2.38
C ALA A 215 -24.64 -15.13 -3.48
N GLU A 216 -25.28 -13.99 -3.18
CA GLU A 216 -26.01 -13.20 -4.17
C GLU A 216 -25.06 -12.67 -5.26
N GLN A 217 -23.92 -12.10 -4.87
CA GLN A 217 -22.90 -11.61 -5.80
C GLN A 217 -22.31 -12.72 -6.68
N ARG A 218 -22.09 -13.93 -6.15
CA ARG A 218 -21.69 -15.10 -6.95
C ARG A 218 -22.74 -15.46 -8.00
N ALA A 219 -24.02 -15.38 -7.67
CA ALA A 219 -25.08 -15.59 -8.65
C ALA A 219 -25.06 -14.50 -9.75
N GLN A 220 -24.91 -13.24 -9.36
CA GLN A 220 -24.81 -12.10 -10.27
C GLN A 220 -23.56 -12.19 -11.17
N LEU A 221 -22.42 -12.65 -10.66
CA LEU A 221 -21.22 -12.89 -11.46
C LEU A 221 -21.44 -13.97 -12.52
N ARG A 222 -22.19 -15.04 -12.21
CA ARG A 222 -22.56 -16.06 -13.21
C ARG A 222 -23.49 -15.48 -14.27
N GLU A 223 -24.44 -14.64 -13.88
CA GLU A 223 -25.26 -13.89 -14.84
C GLU A 223 -24.42 -12.97 -15.71
N LEU A 224 -23.48 -12.24 -15.13
CA LEU A 224 -22.60 -11.33 -15.86
C LEU A 224 -21.74 -12.10 -16.86
N ALA A 225 -21.14 -13.21 -16.45
CA ALA A 225 -20.34 -14.04 -17.32
C ALA A 225 -21.16 -14.59 -18.51
N ALA A 226 -22.41 -15.01 -18.25
CA ALA A 226 -23.34 -15.43 -19.30
C ALA A 226 -23.70 -14.28 -20.25
N GLU A 227 -23.97 -13.08 -19.70
CA GLU A 227 -24.31 -11.89 -20.48
C GLU A 227 -23.12 -11.45 -21.36
N LEU A 228 -21.92 -11.32 -20.80
CA LEU A 228 -20.71 -10.95 -21.55
C LEU A 228 -20.42 -11.96 -22.66
N ARG A 229 -20.57 -13.26 -22.38
CA ARG A 229 -20.45 -14.32 -23.40
C ARG A 229 -21.51 -14.19 -24.48
N ALA A 230 -22.76 -13.89 -24.15
CA ALA A 230 -23.83 -13.74 -25.15
C ALA A 230 -23.64 -12.48 -26.01
N LYS A 231 -23.16 -11.40 -25.40
CA LYS A 231 -23.01 -10.10 -26.07
C LYS A 231 -21.77 -10.03 -26.96
N GLN A 232 -20.68 -10.74 -26.65
CA GLN A 232 -19.45 -10.75 -27.47
C GLN A 232 -18.99 -9.33 -27.86
N PHE A 233 -18.83 -8.45 -26.87
CA PHE A 233 -18.37 -7.08 -27.12
C PHE A 233 -16.96 -7.08 -27.73
N VAL A 234 -16.71 -6.13 -28.64
CA VAL A 234 -15.36 -5.90 -29.19
C VAL A 234 -14.74 -4.75 -28.40
N LEU A 235 -14.11 -5.08 -27.27
CA LEU A 235 -13.38 -4.11 -26.44
C LEU A 235 -12.10 -3.67 -27.14
N GLN A 236 -11.91 -2.35 -27.30
CA GLN A 236 -10.74 -1.82 -27.99
C GLN A 236 -9.87 -0.96 -27.07
N ARG A 237 -10.43 0.10 -26.48
CA ARG A 237 -9.68 1.06 -25.67
C ARG A 237 -10.33 1.27 -24.32
N TYR A 238 -9.50 1.33 -23.28
CA TYR A 238 -9.95 1.57 -21.93
C TYR A 238 -8.99 2.53 -21.21
N VAL A 239 -9.51 3.59 -20.61
CA VAL A 239 -8.78 4.47 -19.69
C VAL A 239 -9.41 4.40 -18.30
N ARG A 240 -8.67 3.89 -17.33
CA ARG A 240 -9.08 3.81 -15.92
C ARG A 240 -8.40 4.91 -15.11
N VAL A 241 -9.19 5.78 -14.48
CA VAL A 241 -8.68 6.92 -13.70
C VAL A 241 -8.99 6.74 -12.22
N ALA A 242 -7.96 6.80 -11.37
CA ALA A 242 -8.10 6.84 -9.90
C ALA A 242 -8.94 5.71 -9.28
N SER A 243 -8.93 4.51 -9.87
CA SER A 243 -9.79 3.41 -9.42
C SER A 243 -9.18 2.65 -8.24
N PRO A 244 -9.95 2.28 -7.19
CA PRO A 244 -9.46 1.47 -6.08
C PRO A 244 -9.40 -0.01 -6.46
N ALA A 245 -8.66 -0.35 -7.51
CA ALA A 245 -8.67 -1.68 -8.12
C ALA A 245 -8.11 -2.79 -7.20
N GLN A 246 -7.27 -2.43 -6.21
CA GLN A 246 -6.84 -3.31 -5.11
C GLN A 246 -7.52 -3.02 -3.76
N GLY A 247 -8.50 -2.13 -3.75
CA GLY A 247 -9.09 -1.55 -2.55
C GLY A 247 -8.25 -0.41 -1.93
N THR A 248 -8.88 0.43 -1.11
CA THR A 248 -8.25 1.63 -0.50
C THR A 248 -8.27 1.55 1.03
N ARG A 249 -7.13 1.81 1.68
CA ARG A 249 -7.01 1.79 3.16
C ARG A 249 -7.99 2.77 3.81
N LEU A 250 -8.21 3.92 3.18
CA LEU A 250 -9.08 5.00 3.66
C LEU A 250 -10.49 4.51 4.01
N ALA A 251 -11.09 3.65 3.17
CA ALA A 251 -12.44 3.13 3.40
C ALA A 251 -12.54 2.15 4.59
N SER A 252 -11.44 1.48 4.94
CA SER A 252 -11.38 0.44 5.96
C SER A 252 -11.03 0.94 7.36
N ALA A 253 -10.18 1.97 7.48
CA ALA A 253 -9.61 2.40 8.77
C ALA A 253 -10.57 3.23 9.64
N ASN A 254 -11.36 4.12 9.03
CA ASN A 254 -12.39 4.89 9.71
C ASN A 254 -13.45 5.35 8.70
N PHE A 255 -14.49 4.53 8.53
CA PHE A 255 -15.49 4.73 7.49
C PHE A 255 -16.21 6.09 7.58
N ASP A 256 -16.48 6.58 8.79
CA ASP A 256 -17.10 7.89 9.01
C ASP A 256 -16.19 9.03 8.56
N LEU A 257 -14.89 8.92 8.86
CA LEU A 257 -13.87 9.88 8.42
C LEU A 257 -13.72 9.85 6.90
N PHE A 258 -13.64 8.66 6.28
CA PHE A 258 -13.57 8.50 4.83
C PHE A 258 -14.73 9.19 4.12
N LEU A 259 -15.97 8.93 4.56
CA LEU A 259 -17.16 9.54 3.98
C LEU A 259 -17.21 11.05 4.24
N SER A 260 -16.79 11.51 5.42
CA SER A 260 -16.70 12.94 5.75
C SER A 260 -15.64 13.66 4.91
N SER A 261 -14.50 13.02 4.66
CA SER A 261 -13.45 13.52 3.76
C SER A 261 -13.95 13.58 2.33
N LEU A 262 -14.59 12.51 1.83
CA LEU A 262 -15.20 12.48 0.51
C LEU A 262 -16.24 13.59 0.35
N LEU A 263 -17.13 13.76 1.33
CA LEU A 263 -18.13 14.81 1.36
C LEU A 263 -17.49 16.21 1.34
N THR A 264 -16.45 16.43 2.16
CA THR A 264 -15.75 17.72 2.23
C THR A 264 -15.05 18.05 0.91
N LEU A 265 -14.38 17.07 0.29
CA LEU A 265 -13.67 17.24 -0.98
C LEU A 265 -14.63 17.48 -2.14
N ILE A 266 -15.72 16.71 -2.22
CA ILE A 266 -16.80 16.95 -3.18
C ILE A 266 -17.37 18.37 -3.00
N GLY A 267 -17.59 18.80 -1.75
CA GLY A 267 -18.11 20.13 -1.44
C GLY A 267 -17.19 21.30 -1.82
N GLN A 268 -15.89 21.05 -2.06
CA GLN A 268 -14.93 22.06 -2.52
C GLN A 268 -14.94 22.26 -4.04
N VAL A 269 -15.61 21.39 -4.81
CA VAL A 269 -15.79 21.57 -6.24
C VAL A 269 -16.85 22.68 -6.45
N PRO A 270 -16.53 23.81 -7.13
CA PRO A 270 -17.38 25.01 -7.19
C PRO A 270 -18.83 24.82 -7.68
N PHE A 271 -19.14 23.67 -8.29
CA PHE A 271 -20.46 23.31 -8.82
C PHE A 271 -21.22 22.26 -7.99
N PHE A 272 -20.59 21.62 -6.99
CA PHE A 272 -21.25 20.61 -6.15
C PHE A 272 -22.02 21.22 -4.97
N PHE A 273 -21.63 22.42 -4.53
CA PHE A 273 -22.27 23.11 -3.40
C PHE A 273 -23.69 23.57 -3.79
N GLY A 274 -24.70 22.77 -3.42
CA GLY A 274 -26.12 23.03 -3.71
C GLY A 274 -26.79 22.01 -4.65
N ASN A 275 -26.06 21.04 -5.21
CA ASN A 275 -26.62 19.98 -6.07
C ASN A 275 -27.42 18.95 -5.22
N PRO A 276 -28.58 18.44 -5.71
CA PRO A 276 -29.32 17.36 -5.04
C PRO A 276 -28.49 16.12 -4.72
N ALA A 277 -27.53 15.75 -5.57
CA ALA A 277 -26.60 14.63 -5.34
C ALA A 277 -25.71 14.86 -4.11
N TYR A 278 -25.22 16.08 -3.91
CA TYR A 278 -24.44 16.45 -2.72
C TYR A 278 -25.29 16.38 -1.45
N SER A 279 -26.55 16.82 -1.51
CA SER A 279 -27.48 16.76 -0.37
C SER A 279 -27.84 15.31 -0.02
N ALA A 280 -28.06 14.46 -1.02
CA ALA A 280 -28.28 13.03 -0.84
C ALA A 280 -27.03 12.36 -0.23
N PHE A 281 -25.84 12.62 -0.78
CA PHE A 281 -24.59 12.08 -0.26
C PHE A 281 -24.29 12.54 1.17
N LYS A 282 -24.51 13.83 1.48
CA LYS A 282 -24.44 14.35 2.86
C LYS A 282 -25.37 13.59 3.81
N ARG A 283 -26.57 13.24 3.35
CA ARG A 283 -27.51 12.47 4.17
C ARG A 283 -27.03 11.04 4.41
N VAL A 284 -26.39 10.40 3.42
CA VAL A 284 -25.71 9.10 3.58
C VAL A 284 -24.69 9.19 4.71
N VAL A 285 -23.77 10.16 4.64
CA VAL A 285 -22.71 10.32 5.65
C VAL A 285 -23.31 10.49 7.05
N LEU A 286 -24.36 11.31 7.19
CA LEU A 286 -25.03 11.53 8.47
C LEU A 286 -25.69 10.28 9.04
N GLU A 287 -26.34 9.47 8.20
CA GLU A 287 -27.05 8.28 8.66
C GLU A 287 -26.09 7.12 8.97
N ILE A 288 -24.98 7.00 8.23
CA ILE A 288 -23.90 6.05 8.51
C ILE A 288 -23.22 6.40 9.84
N ALA A 289 -22.84 7.66 10.05
CA ALA A 289 -22.23 8.12 11.30
C ALA A 289 -23.16 7.94 12.51
N LYS A 290 -24.46 8.18 12.32
CA LYS A 290 -25.46 8.00 13.38
C LYS A 290 -25.63 6.53 13.77
N ASN A 291 -25.58 5.62 12.81
CA ASN A 291 -25.79 4.18 13.05
C ASN A 291 -24.48 3.42 13.29
N ARG A 292 -23.31 4.08 13.17
CA ARG A 292 -21.97 3.45 13.21
C ARG A 292 -21.90 2.24 12.28
N THR A 293 -22.44 2.38 11.07
CA THR A 293 -22.58 1.28 10.13
C THR A 293 -21.19 0.74 9.72
N ASN A 294 -21.00 -0.58 9.75
CA ASN A 294 -19.77 -1.19 9.25
C ASN A 294 -19.66 -1.01 7.71
N PRO A 295 -18.51 -0.59 7.15
CA PRO A 295 -18.32 -0.38 5.71
C PRO A 295 -18.63 -1.61 4.85
N HIS A 296 -18.41 -2.82 5.36
CA HIS A 296 -18.72 -4.08 4.68
C HIS A 296 -20.22 -4.26 4.40
N LEU A 297 -21.09 -3.61 5.17
CA LEU A 297 -22.55 -3.70 5.00
C LEU A 297 -23.07 -2.79 3.88
N VAL A 298 -22.24 -1.90 3.33
CA VAL A 298 -22.60 -1.05 2.20
C VAL A 298 -22.04 -1.72 0.93
N PRO A 299 -22.86 -2.36 0.08
CA PRO A 299 -22.40 -3.17 -1.06
C PRO A 299 -21.43 -2.43 -1.97
N GLY A 300 -21.64 -1.12 -2.10
CA GLY A 300 -20.82 -0.32 -2.96
C GLY A 300 -19.47 0.13 -2.41
N ILE A 301 -19.35 0.19 -1.08
CA ILE A 301 -18.09 0.51 -0.39
C ILE A 301 -17.31 -0.78 -0.14
N GLU A 302 -17.99 -1.88 0.18
CA GLU A 302 -17.36 -3.19 0.40
C GLU A 302 -16.43 -3.56 -0.74
N ALA A 303 -16.85 -3.38 -2.00
CA ALA A 303 -16.03 -3.66 -3.17
C ALA A 303 -14.77 -2.77 -3.32
N MET A 304 -14.66 -1.69 -2.55
CA MET A 304 -13.50 -0.79 -2.51
C MET A 304 -12.59 -1.05 -1.30
N LEU A 305 -12.93 -2.01 -0.43
CA LEU A 305 -12.10 -2.34 0.72
C LEU A 305 -10.89 -3.18 0.28
N PRO A 306 -9.71 -3.02 0.93
CA PRO A 306 -8.51 -3.78 0.60
C PRO A 306 -8.72 -5.29 0.70
N ASP A 307 -9.59 -5.75 1.59
CA ASP A 307 -9.94 -7.14 1.87
C ASP A 307 -11.19 -7.64 1.13
N SER A 308 -11.69 -6.83 0.17
CA SER A 308 -12.87 -7.20 -0.61
C SER A 308 -12.62 -8.40 -1.53
N PRO A 309 -13.61 -9.28 -1.74
CA PRO A 309 -13.49 -10.37 -2.71
C PRO A 309 -13.34 -9.85 -4.15
N MET A 310 -13.82 -8.62 -4.41
CA MET A 310 -13.69 -7.95 -5.71
C MET A 310 -12.22 -7.75 -6.09
N ALA A 311 -11.38 -7.26 -5.17
CA ALA A 311 -9.96 -7.06 -5.42
C ALA A 311 -9.25 -8.39 -5.78
N GLY A 312 -9.56 -9.47 -5.06
CA GLY A 312 -9.05 -10.82 -5.35
C GLY A 312 -9.49 -11.33 -6.73
N LEU A 313 -10.78 -11.17 -7.07
CA LEU A 313 -11.31 -11.55 -8.38
C LEU A 313 -10.60 -10.82 -9.52
N LEU A 314 -10.50 -9.49 -9.45
CA LEU A 314 -9.88 -8.68 -10.51
C LEU A 314 -8.38 -8.95 -10.67
N ARG A 315 -7.69 -9.30 -9.58
CA ARG A 315 -6.28 -9.71 -9.61
C ARG A 315 -6.07 -11.07 -10.27
N ALA A 316 -7.01 -12.00 -10.12
CA ALA A 316 -6.88 -13.36 -10.65
C ALA A 316 -7.50 -13.55 -12.05
N ALA A 317 -8.51 -12.75 -12.39
CA ALA A 317 -9.32 -12.98 -13.60
C ALA A 317 -8.53 -12.73 -14.89
N PRO A 318 -8.69 -13.59 -15.92
CA PRO A 318 -8.15 -13.33 -17.24
C PRO A 318 -8.86 -12.13 -17.88
N VAL A 319 -8.12 -11.38 -18.69
CA VAL A 319 -8.64 -10.23 -19.44
C VAL A 319 -8.92 -10.65 -20.90
N VAL A 320 -9.96 -10.08 -21.50
CA VAL A 320 -10.27 -10.26 -22.92
C VAL A 320 -9.07 -9.83 -23.78
N PRO A 321 -8.58 -10.69 -24.70
CA PRO A 321 -7.44 -10.35 -25.54
C PRO A 321 -7.68 -9.10 -26.41
N GLY A 322 -6.65 -8.27 -26.56
CA GLY A 322 -6.66 -7.13 -27.49
C GLY A 322 -7.22 -5.82 -26.93
N VAL A 323 -7.65 -5.77 -25.67
CA VAL A 323 -7.97 -4.50 -25.00
C VAL A 323 -6.70 -3.68 -24.79
N GLN A 324 -6.69 -2.44 -25.28
CA GLN A 324 -5.61 -1.48 -25.03
C GLN A 324 -5.99 -0.61 -23.83
N MET A 325 -5.41 -0.93 -22.67
CA MET A 325 -5.74 -0.29 -21.41
C MET A 325 -4.66 0.70 -20.94
N ALA A 326 -5.10 1.84 -20.43
CA ALA A 326 -4.28 2.82 -19.74
C ALA A 326 -4.81 3.10 -18.32
N VAL A 327 -3.90 3.33 -17.39
CA VAL A 327 -4.20 3.74 -16.01
C VAL A 327 -3.69 5.16 -15.79
N ILE A 328 -4.54 6.02 -15.23
CA ILE A 328 -4.14 7.34 -14.74
C ILE A 328 -4.22 7.29 -13.21
N ALA A 329 -3.07 7.46 -12.58
CA ALA A 329 -2.92 7.48 -11.13
C ALA A 329 -2.24 8.78 -10.70
N GLY A 330 -2.42 9.18 -9.45
CA GLY A 330 -1.85 10.42 -8.96
C GLY A 330 -1.55 10.43 -7.48
N ASP A 331 -0.79 11.44 -7.08
CA ASP A 331 -0.29 11.67 -5.74
C ASP A 331 -0.23 13.18 -5.46
N ILE A 332 -0.77 13.59 -4.31
CA ILE A 332 -0.88 15.01 -3.93
C ILE A 332 0.35 15.49 -3.16
N GLU A 333 1.11 16.43 -3.75
CA GLU A 333 2.29 17.03 -3.11
C GLU A 333 2.10 18.54 -2.87
N GLY A 334 1.99 18.97 -1.61
CA GLY A 334 1.98 20.39 -1.19
C GLY A 334 0.62 21.13 -1.31
N GLY A 335 0.35 22.06 -0.38
CA GLY A 335 -0.90 22.85 -0.38
C GLY A 335 -1.02 23.85 0.79
N ASN A 336 -1.87 24.87 0.64
CA ASN A 336 -2.11 25.94 1.62
C ASN A 336 -2.58 25.42 3.00
N LEU A 337 -2.27 26.17 4.07
CA LEU A 337 -2.49 25.82 5.48
C LEU A 337 -3.92 25.32 5.84
N LEU A 338 -4.95 25.70 5.07
CA LEU A 338 -6.33 25.20 5.21
C LEU A 338 -6.59 23.85 4.54
N LYS A 339 -5.91 23.55 3.41
CA LYS A 339 -5.86 22.20 2.82
C LYS A 339 -5.06 21.26 3.72
N ARG A 340 -4.01 21.78 4.38
CA ARG A 340 -3.26 21.05 5.41
C ARG A 340 -4.11 20.64 6.61
N LEU A 341 -5.19 21.34 6.95
CA LEU A 341 -6.07 20.94 8.07
C LEU A 341 -6.97 19.74 7.73
N GLY A 342 -7.34 19.58 6.45
CA GLY A 342 -7.99 18.36 5.95
C GLY A 342 -7.03 17.19 5.85
N VAL A 343 -5.79 17.45 5.41
CA VAL A 343 -4.67 16.50 5.38
C VAL A 343 -4.22 16.11 6.79
N LEU A 344 -4.31 16.99 7.79
CA LEU A 344 -3.93 16.70 9.18
C LEU A 344 -4.86 15.66 9.82
N LEU A 345 -6.16 15.64 9.46
CA LEU A 345 -7.15 14.72 10.02
C LEU A 345 -7.06 13.31 9.42
N THR A 346 -6.54 13.19 8.20
CA THR A 346 -6.26 11.89 7.56
C THR A 346 -4.84 11.42 7.90
N ASP A 347 -3.81 12.22 7.65
CA ASP A 347 -2.41 11.73 7.72
C ASP A 347 -1.92 11.48 9.14
N THR A 348 -2.24 12.35 10.11
CA THR A 348 -1.51 12.32 11.40
C THR A 348 -2.01 11.29 12.42
N LEU A 349 -3.07 10.54 12.12
CA LEU A 349 -3.61 9.55 13.06
C LEU A 349 -3.76 8.15 12.47
N LEU A 350 -3.69 7.97 11.14
CA LEU A 350 -4.01 6.70 10.48
C LEU A 350 -3.09 6.30 9.31
N PHE A 351 -2.24 7.18 8.77
CA PHE A 351 -1.47 6.87 7.55
C PHE A 351 0.04 7.04 7.73
N ASP A 352 0.76 5.93 7.54
CA ASP A 352 2.19 5.87 7.30
C ASP A 352 2.53 6.43 5.89
N ASN A 353 2.43 7.74 5.67
CA ASN A 353 2.97 8.47 4.48
C ASN A 353 2.75 7.84 3.07
N VAL A 354 1.65 7.10 2.85
CA VAL A 354 1.42 6.43 1.56
C VAL A 354 1.02 7.43 0.48
N LEU A 355 1.64 7.35 -0.72
CA LEU A 355 1.25 8.13 -1.90
C LEU A 355 -0.25 7.92 -2.20
N ASN A 356 -1.02 8.99 -2.33
CA ASN A 356 -2.46 8.91 -2.55
C ASN A 356 -3.03 10.20 -3.17
N ASP A 357 -4.24 10.13 -3.70
CA ASP A 357 -4.94 11.29 -4.29
C ASP A 357 -6.01 11.91 -3.37
N LEU A 358 -5.89 11.68 -2.06
CA LEU A 358 -6.83 11.97 -0.95
C LEU A 358 -7.94 10.92 -0.73
N VAL A 359 -8.18 10.02 -1.68
CA VAL A 359 -9.30 9.05 -1.61
C VAL A 359 -8.83 7.62 -1.85
N VAL A 360 -7.87 7.44 -2.74
CA VAL A 360 -7.33 6.13 -3.13
C VAL A 360 -5.82 6.14 -3.05
N ASP A 361 -5.26 5.07 -2.48
CA ASP A 361 -3.82 4.83 -2.45
C ASP A 361 -3.30 4.66 -3.89
N THR A 362 -2.19 5.31 -4.25
CA THR A 362 -1.67 5.29 -5.62
C THR A 362 -1.37 3.86 -6.10
N ALA A 363 -0.82 3.01 -5.22
CA ALA A 363 -0.55 1.59 -5.52
C ALA A 363 -1.83 0.83 -5.91
N ALA A 364 -2.93 1.10 -5.21
CA ALA A 364 -4.21 0.45 -5.48
C ALA A 364 -4.77 0.79 -6.87
N MET A 365 -4.38 1.93 -7.45
CA MET A 365 -4.79 2.35 -8.80
C MET A 365 -4.13 1.52 -9.91
N PHE A 366 -2.92 1.02 -9.67
CA PHE A 366 -2.15 0.24 -10.65
C PHE A 366 -2.52 -1.25 -10.68
N GLY A 367 -3.27 -1.76 -9.70
CA GLY A 367 -3.62 -3.18 -9.62
C GLY A 367 -4.91 -3.60 -10.34
N GLY A 368 -5.61 -4.62 -9.83
CA GLY A 368 -6.75 -5.24 -10.51
C GLY A 368 -6.31 -5.91 -11.83
N ILE A 369 -7.03 -5.62 -12.92
CA ILE A 369 -6.80 -6.24 -14.25
C ILE A 369 -5.63 -5.63 -15.05
N ALA A 370 -5.06 -4.51 -14.58
CA ALA A 370 -4.13 -3.73 -15.39
C ALA A 370 -2.82 -4.47 -15.72
N PRO A 371 -2.20 -5.23 -14.79
CA PRO A 371 -1.04 -6.05 -15.12
C PRO A 371 -1.34 -7.14 -16.16
N GLN A 372 -2.48 -7.82 -16.06
CA GLN A 372 -2.88 -8.89 -16.99
C GLN A 372 -3.24 -8.33 -18.37
N ALA A 373 -3.73 -7.09 -18.44
CA ALA A 373 -4.04 -6.38 -19.68
C ALA A 373 -2.78 -5.80 -20.38
N GLY A 374 -1.60 -5.85 -19.74
CA GLY A 374 -0.39 -5.21 -20.26
C GLY A 374 -0.53 -3.69 -20.36
N SER A 375 -1.22 -3.08 -19.39
CA SER A 375 -1.59 -1.67 -19.44
C SER A 375 -0.39 -0.72 -19.38
N ARG A 376 -0.61 0.50 -19.86
CA ARG A 376 0.32 1.62 -19.69
C ARG A 376 -0.17 2.57 -18.60
N ALA A 377 0.73 3.32 -17.98
CA ALA A 377 0.44 4.16 -16.82
C ALA A 377 0.86 5.62 -17.05
N LEU A 378 0.02 6.56 -16.66
CA LEU A 378 0.35 7.96 -16.45
C LEU A 378 0.29 8.21 -14.94
N PHE A 379 1.38 8.69 -14.38
CA PHE A 379 1.48 9.04 -12.97
C PHE A 379 1.67 10.55 -12.83
N GLU A 380 0.73 11.22 -12.15
CA GLU A 380 0.75 12.67 -11.94
C GLU A 380 1.04 13.03 -10.48
N ARG A 381 2.00 13.93 -10.26
CA ARG A 381 2.36 14.47 -8.94
C ARG A 381 2.22 15.99 -8.89
N GLY A 382 1.68 16.52 -7.79
CA GLY A 382 1.72 17.95 -7.50
C GLY A 382 0.53 18.50 -6.70
N ALA A 383 0.61 19.79 -6.33
CA ALA A 383 -0.34 20.46 -5.43
C ALA A 383 -1.78 20.59 -5.96
N ASP A 384 -1.93 20.44 -7.28
CA ASP A 384 -3.21 20.49 -7.99
C ASP A 384 -3.76 19.11 -8.35
N VAL A 385 -3.01 18.03 -8.07
CA VAL A 385 -3.47 16.65 -8.22
C VAL A 385 -4.41 16.31 -7.06
N SER A 386 -5.62 15.85 -7.39
CA SER A 386 -6.56 15.29 -6.41
C SER A 386 -7.58 14.41 -7.11
N HIS A 387 -8.23 13.53 -6.33
CA HIS A 387 -9.22 12.57 -6.82
C HIS A 387 -10.28 13.15 -7.77
N PHE A 388 -10.65 14.42 -7.60
CA PHE A 388 -11.72 15.10 -8.34
C PHE A 388 -11.23 16.04 -9.45
N ARG A 389 -9.91 16.17 -9.66
CA ARG A 389 -9.34 17.16 -10.59
C ARG A 389 -8.70 16.58 -11.84
N TYR A 390 -8.59 15.25 -11.96
CA TYR A 390 -8.02 14.60 -13.15
C TYR A 390 -8.63 15.10 -14.46
N PHE A 391 -9.95 15.24 -14.56
CA PHE A 391 -10.61 15.73 -15.79
C PHE A 391 -10.55 17.25 -15.98
N THR A 392 -10.06 17.98 -14.98
CA THR A 392 -9.83 19.45 -15.03
C THR A 392 -8.38 19.80 -15.39
N ASN A 393 -7.45 18.87 -15.19
CA ASN A 393 -6.03 19.04 -15.49
C ASN A 393 -5.77 18.91 -17.01
N ALA A 394 -5.04 19.87 -17.58
CA ALA A 394 -4.86 19.95 -19.03
C ALA A 394 -4.04 18.77 -19.61
N ASP A 395 -3.02 18.33 -18.87
CA ASP A 395 -2.14 17.24 -19.27
C ASP A 395 -2.89 15.90 -19.26
N THR A 396 -3.59 15.59 -18.17
CA THR A 396 -4.47 14.42 -18.05
C THR A 396 -5.51 14.34 -19.18
N ARG A 397 -6.19 15.46 -19.49
CA ARG A 397 -7.17 15.51 -20.58
C ARG A 397 -6.55 15.24 -21.95
N SER A 398 -5.37 15.81 -22.19
CA SER A 398 -4.65 15.63 -23.45
C SER A 398 -4.19 14.19 -23.61
N ALA A 399 -3.61 13.59 -22.56
CA ALA A 399 -3.21 12.19 -22.55
C ALA A 399 -4.41 11.25 -22.75
N LEU A 400 -5.52 11.48 -22.06
CA LEU A 400 -6.76 10.72 -22.22
C LEU A 400 -7.30 10.80 -23.65
N ARG A 401 -7.36 12.01 -24.23
CA ARG A 401 -7.75 12.20 -25.63
C ARG A 401 -6.86 11.37 -26.54
N ASP A 402 -5.55 11.53 -26.41
CA ASP A 402 -4.57 10.92 -27.30
C ASP A 402 -4.64 9.39 -27.24
N TRP A 403 -4.79 8.81 -26.04
CA TRP A 403 -5.07 7.38 -25.90
C TRP A 403 -6.33 6.94 -26.64
N LEU A 404 -7.42 7.70 -26.50
CA LEU A 404 -8.72 7.36 -27.07
C LEU A 404 -8.81 7.58 -28.59
N VAL A 405 -7.98 8.42 -29.20
CA VAL A 405 -8.11 8.75 -30.64
C VAL A 405 -6.88 8.42 -31.49
N ALA A 406 -5.69 8.24 -30.92
CA ALA A 406 -4.48 7.95 -31.69
C ALA A 406 -4.63 6.63 -32.48
N PRO A 407 -4.10 6.49 -33.70
CA PRO A 407 -4.18 5.23 -34.45
C PRO A 407 -3.60 4.04 -33.66
N ASP A 408 -2.49 4.29 -32.94
CA ASP A 408 -1.85 3.35 -32.04
C ASP A 408 -1.73 3.97 -30.63
N PRO A 409 -2.63 3.61 -29.68
CA PRO A 409 -2.54 4.03 -28.28
C PRO A 409 -1.21 3.63 -27.61
N ALA A 410 -0.61 2.51 -28.02
CA ALA A 410 0.65 2.05 -27.46
C ALA A 410 1.85 2.93 -27.86
N ALA A 411 1.68 3.90 -28.76
CA ALA A 411 2.71 4.88 -29.10
C ALA A 411 2.57 6.23 -28.34
N VAL A 412 1.53 6.40 -27.52
CA VAL A 412 1.27 7.66 -26.81
C VAL A 412 2.34 7.87 -25.73
N ALA A 413 3.18 8.90 -25.91
CA ALA A 413 4.36 9.15 -25.07
C ALA A 413 4.05 9.52 -23.61
N ALA A 414 2.85 10.05 -23.35
CA ALA A 414 2.44 10.42 -21.99
C ALA A 414 2.27 9.21 -21.06
N PHE A 415 2.02 8.02 -21.60
CA PHE A 415 1.90 6.80 -20.81
C PHE A 415 3.20 6.01 -20.86
N SER A 416 3.75 5.65 -19.71
CA SER A 416 4.87 4.71 -19.59
C SER A 416 4.36 3.27 -19.49
N GLU A 417 5.24 2.29 -19.57
CA GLU A 417 4.87 0.93 -19.13
C GLU A 417 4.39 0.99 -17.67
N LEU A 418 3.45 0.10 -17.31
CA LEU A 418 3.10 -0.12 -15.92
C LEU A 418 4.39 -0.38 -15.12
N PRO A 419 4.49 0.09 -13.86
CA PRO A 419 5.48 -0.44 -12.95
C PRO A 419 5.28 -1.96 -12.91
N GLY A 420 6.24 -2.71 -13.47
CA GLY A 420 6.11 -4.15 -13.72
C GLY A 420 5.92 -4.96 -12.45
N ARG A 421 5.57 -6.24 -12.60
CA ARG A 421 5.64 -7.23 -11.51
C ARG A 421 7.03 -7.18 -10.88
N PHE A 422 7.13 -7.36 -9.57
CA PHE A 422 8.38 -7.24 -8.78
C PHE A 422 9.60 -7.92 -9.47
N GLU A 423 9.41 -9.09 -10.08
CA GLU A 423 10.44 -9.86 -10.79
C GLU A 423 10.93 -9.22 -12.10
N GLU A 424 10.04 -8.59 -12.86
CA GLU A 424 10.37 -7.95 -14.14
C GLU A 424 11.15 -6.65 -13.93
N ILE A 425 10.79 -5.89 -12.88
CA ILE A 425 11.54 -4.71 -12.44
C ILE A 425 12.93 -5.14 -11.95
N ASP A 426 13.01 -6.17 -11.11
CA ASP A 426 14.27 -6.67 -10.58
C ASP A 426 15.22 -7.13 -11.69
N ALA A 427 14.72 -7.91 -12.65
CA ALA A 427 15.49 -8.38 -13.81
C ALA A 427 15.92 -7.24 -14.76
N LEU A 428 15.07 -6.23 -14.97
CA LEU A 428 15.40 -5.07 -15.80
C LEU A 428 16.49 -4.20 -15.15
N VAL A 429 16.37 -3.94 -13.84
CA VAL A 429 17.37 -3.21 -13.07
C VAL A 429 18.67 -3.98 -13.04
N GLU A 430 18.63 -5.30 -12.85
CA GLU A 430 19.82 -6.16 -12.92
C GLU A 430 20.48 -6.14 -14.29
N MET A 431 19.74 -6.28 -15.39
CA MET A 431 20.31 -6.14 -16.74
C MET A 431 20.97 -4.78 -16.94
N THR A 432 20.36 -3.71 -16.41
CA THR A 432 20.87 -2.34 -16.49
C THR A 432 22.13 -2.18 -15.63
N LEU A 433 22.16 -2.79 -14.45
CA LEU A 433 23.32 -2.87 -13.56
C LEU A 433 24.48 -3.63 -14.23
N LEU A 434 24.21 -4.81 -14.79
CA LEU A 434 25.21 -5.60 -15.52
C LEU A 434 25.76 -4.85 -16.74
N ARG A 435 24.89 -4.15 -17.48
CA ARG A 435 25.31 -3.28 -18.60
C ARG A 435 26.18 -2.12 -18.12
N SER A 436 25.81 -1.43 -17.06
CA SER A 436 26.59 -0.29 -16.51
C SER A 436 27.92 -0.72 -15.88
N ILE A 437 27.96 -1.88 -15.21
CA ILE A 437 29.20 -2.51 -14.77
C ILE A 437 30.07 -2.90 -15.98
N SER A 438 29.47 -3.36 -17.07
CA SER A 438 30.20 -3.74 -18.29
C SER A 438 30.73 -2.53 -19.08
N THR A 439 30.02 -1.40 -19.11
CA THR A 439 30.46 -0.17 -19.79
C THR A 439 31.52 0.58 -18.98
N ALA A 440 31.50 0.46 -17.64
CA ALA A 440 32.57 0.93 -16.77
C ALA A 440 33.90 0.15 -16.94
N ARG A 441 33.90 -1.02 -17.61
CA ARG A 441 35.15 -1.73 -17.98
C ARG A 441 36.00 -1.00 -19.03
N GLY A 442 35.55 0.15 -19.53
CA GLY A 442 36.37 1.07 -20.35
C GLY A 442 37.41 1.85 -19.54
N THR A 443 37.27 1.92 -18.21
CA THR A 443 38.31 2.38 -17.27
C THR A 443 38.90 1.17 -16.54
N ASP A 444 40.13 1.28 -16.04
CA ASP A 444 40.84 0.21 -15.34
C ASP A 444 40.15 -0.10 -13.99
N SER A 445 39.04 -0.85 -14.02
CA SER A 445 38.17 -1.15 -12.87
C SER A 445 38.91 -1.79 -11.70
N ALA A 446 40.07 -2.39 -11.95
CA ALA A 446 40.96 -2.92 -10.92
C ALA A 446 41.60 -1.82 -10.04
N ALA A 447 41.67 -0.58 -10.53
CA ALA A 447 42.24 0.57 -9.82
C ALA A 447 41.21 1.38 -8.99
N LEU A 448 39.92 1.03 -9.04
CA LEU A 448 38.89 1.73 -8.26
C LEU A 448 38.81 1.21 -6.82
N PRO A 449 38.48 2.08 -5.84
CA PRO A 449 38.16 1.63 -4.49
C PRO A 449 36.95 0.68 -4.52
N VAL A 450 36.97 -0.33 -3.66
CA VAL A 450 35.90 -1.33 -3.55
C VAL A 450 34.87 -0.85 -2.55
N VAL A 451 33.59 -0.97 -2.89
CA VAL A 451 32.49 -0.86 -1.93
C VAL A 451 31.75 -2.19 -1.85
N VAL A 452 31.65 -2.73 -0.64
CA VAL A 452 30.84 -3.90 -0.35
C VAL A 452 29.48 -3.43 0.16
N VAL A 453 28.41 -3.84 -0.51
CA VAL A 453 27.03 -3.47 -0.15
C VAL A 453 26.37 -4.65 0.56
N LEU A 454 26.00 -4.44 1.82
CA LEU A 454 25.29 -5.43 2.64
C LEU A 454 23.82 -5.02 2.79
N PRO A 455 22.86 -5.88 2.41
CA PRO A 455 21.45 -5.59 2.53
C PRO A 455 20.96 -5.71 3.98
N GLY A 456 19.76 -5.18 4.22
CA GLY A 456 18.97 -5.46 5.41
C GLY A 456 18.40 -6.88 5.45
N VAL A 457 17.63 -7.16 6.50
CA VAL A 457 16.83 -8.39 6.60
C VAL A 457 15.92 -8.50 5.39
N MET A 458 15.76 -9.70 4.83
CA MET A 458 14.93 -9.96 3.64
C MET A 458 15.37 -9.25 2.34
N GLY A 459 16.47 -8.49 2.35
CA GLY A 459 16.99 -7.76 1.18
C GLY A 459 17.84 -8.60 0.20
N SER A 460 17.88 -9.92 0.37
CA SER A 460 18.47 -10.87 -0.58
C SER A 460 17.44 -11.88 -1.04
N HIS A 461 17.47 -12.24 -2.32
CA HIS A 461 16.72 -13.37 -2.85
C HIS A 461 17.18 -14.69 -2.23
N LEU A 462 16.24 -15.59 -1.92
CA LEU A 462 16.51 -16.95 -1.49
C LEU A 462 15.98 -17.95 -2.52
N ALA A 463 16.80 -18.94 -2.85
CA ALA A 463 16.44 -20.05 -3.71
C ALA A 463 16.63 -21.38 -2.97
N VAL A 464 15.87 -22.40 -3.40
CA VAL A 464 16.02 -23.79 -2.96
C VAL A 464 16.62 -24.60 -4.10
N GLY A 465 17.83 -25.13 -3.90
CA GLY A 465 18.61 -25.70 -4.99
C GLY A 465 19.04 -24.64 -6.02
N ALA A 466 19.34 -25.06 -7.25
CA ALA A 466 19.93 -24.18 -8.26
C ALA A 466 18.93 -23.24 -8.96
N ASP A 467 17.65 -23.62 -9.06
CA ASP A 467 16.71 -22.99 -10.00
C ASP A 467 15.34 -22.61 -9.39
N ASP A 468 15.05 -22.92 -8.11
CA ASP A 468 13.74 -22.64 -7.48
C ASP A 468 13.83 -21.40 -6.58
N ARG A 469 13.67 -20.20 -7.15
CA ARG A 469 13.63 -18.94 -6.37
C ARG A 469 12.31 -18.86 -5.62
N VAL A 470 12.38 -18.80 -4.29
CA VAL A 470 11.20 -18.71 -3.43
C VAL A 470 11.01 -17.30 -2.87
N TRP A 471 12.12 -16.65 -2.50
CA TRP A 471 12.10 -15.29 -1.96
C TRP A 471 12.80 -14.34 -2.94
N PHE A 472 12.19 -13.26 -3.42
CA PHE A 472 10.75 -12.99 -3.46
C PHE A 472 10.18 -13.43 -4.82
N ASP A 473 9.44 -14.54 -4.86
CA ASP A 473 8.59 -14.94 -5.99
C ASP A 473 7.12 -14.89 -5.53
N PRO A 474 6.31 -13.90 -5.99
CA PRO A 474 4.93 -13.75 -5.56
C PRO A 474 4.03 -14.94 -5.93
N ALA A 475 4.29 -15.62 -7.05
CA ALA A 475 3.50 -16.78 -7.46
C ALA A 475 3.79 -17.98 -6.55
N ASP A 476 5.06 -18.18 -6.23
CA ASP A 476 5.51 -19.25 -5.36
C ASP A 476 5.08 -19.01 -3.90
N ILE A 477 5.17 -17.76 -3.41
CA ILE A 477 4.62 -17.33 -2.11
C ILE A 477 3.11 -17.55 -2.06
N ALA A 478 2.37 -17.16 -3.11
CA ALA A 478 0.92 -17.38 -3.15
C ALA A 478 0.55 -18.86 -3.07
N LEU A 479 1.38 -19.72 -3.64
CA LEU A 479 1.25 -21.18 -3.55
C LEU A 479 1.83 -21.76 -2.25
N GLY A 480 2.06 -20.95 -1.20
CA GLY A 480 2.58 -21.36 0.10
C GLY A 480 4.08 -21.67 0.13
N GLY A 481 4.86 -21.03 -0.75
CA GLY A 481 6.30 -21.21 -0.88
C GLY A 481 7.10 -20.91 0.39
N LEU A 482 6.53 -20.19 1.35
CA LEU A 482 7.19 -19.90 2.64
C LEU A 482 7.63 -21.17 3.39
N ASP A 483 6.89 -22.28 3.26
CA ASP A 483 7.27 -23.59 3.81
C ASP A 483 8.59 -24.13 3.23
N LYS A 484 8.88 -23.81 1.95
CA LYS A 484 10.12 -24.24 1.28
C LYS A 484 11.34 -23.62 1.96
N ILE A 485 11.19 -22.41 2.52
CA ILE A 485 12.22 -21.67 3.24
C ILE A 485 12.05 -21.73 4.76
N ALA A 486 11.28 -22.68 5.30
CA ALA A 486 11.24 -22.93 6.74
C ALA A 486 12.66 -23.20 7.30
N TRP A 487 12.88 -22.87 8.57
CA TRP A 487 14.18 -23.14 9.19
C TRP A 487 14.48 -24.65 9.22
N GLY A 488 15.72 -25.03 8.89
CA GLY A 488 16.15 -26.43 8.86
C GLY A 488 15.90 -27.14 7.52
N ARG A 489 15.29 -26.47 6.53
CA ARG A 489 15.21 -27.00 5.16
C ARG A 489 16.61 -27.01 4.52
N PRO A 490 17.01 -28.11 3.86
CA PRO A 490 18.29 -28.19 3.16
C PRO A 490 18.27 -27.30 1.91
N ASP A 491 19.46 -27.02 1.38
CA ASP A 491 19.68 -26.40 0.06
C ASP A 491 19.06 -25.01 -0.14
N VAL A 492 18.77 -24.28 0.93
CA VAL A 492 18.33 -22.88 0.82
C VAL A 492 19.55 -21.96 0.83
N GLU A 493 19.74 -21.21 -0.25
CA GLU A 493 20.89 -20.32 -0.44
C GLU A 493 20.46 -18.93 -0.87
N ALA A 494 21.28 -17.93 -0.55
CA ALA A 494 21.07 -16.58 -1.03
C ALA A 494 21.69 -16.42 -2.42
N GLU A 495 20.89 -15.89 -3.34
CA GLU A 495 21.30 -15.75 -4.74
C GLU A 495 21.95 -14.38 -4.98
N LYS A 496 21.20 -13.31 -4.71
CA LYS A 496 21.59 -11.91 -5.01
C LYS A 496 20.81 -10.90 -4.17
N LEU A 497 21.25 -9.64 -4.21
CA LEU A 497 20.51 -8.50 -3.63
C LEU A 497 19.18 -8.31 -4.35
N PHE A 498 18.19 -7.78 -3.63
CA PHE A 498 16.95 -7.26 -4.23
C PHE A 498 17.25 -5.97 -5.00
N ALA A 499 17.33 -6.04 -6.33
CA ALA A 499 17.72 -4.91 -7.19
C ALA A 499 16.72 -3.75 -7.14
N MET A 500 15.46 -4.01 -6.81
CA MET A 500 14.48 -2.94 -6.56
C MET A 500 14.95 -1.94 -5.49
N PHE A 501 15.50 -2.42 -4.37
CA PHE A 501 15.97 -1.55 -3.29
C PHE A 501 17.42 -1.09 -3.46
N TYR A 502 18.29 -1.98 -3.95
CA TYR A 502 19.75 -1.74 -3.95
C TYR A 502 20.33 -1.47 -5.34
N GLY A 503 19.62 -1.80 -6.41
CA GLY A 503 20.16 -1.83 -7.77
C GLY A 503 20.55 -0.46 -8.29
N LYS A 504 19.68 0.55 -8.13
CA LYS A 504 19.97 1.93 -8.54
C LYS A 504 21.13 2.53 -7.76
N LEU A 505 21.22 2.26 -6.46
CA LEU A 505 22.34 2.68 -5.63
C LEU A 505 23.64 2.01 -6.07
N CYS A 506 23.61 0.70 -6.33
CA CYS A 506 24.77 -0.02 -6.87
C CYS A 506 25.21 0.56 -8.22
N GLN A 507 24.27 0.91 -9.11
CA GLN A 507 24.57 1.55 -10.39
C GLN A 507 25.20 2.93 -10.20
N HIS A 508 24.71 3.73 -9.26
CA HIS A 508 25.28 5.03 -8.93
C HIS A 508 26.71 4.87 -8.39
N LEU A 509 26.92 3.98 -7.43
CA LEU A 509 28.23 3.72 -6.83
C LEU A 509 29.25 3.17 -7.84
N ALA A 510 28.80 2.40 -8.84
CA ALA A 510 29.65 1.86 -9.90
C ALA A 510 30.34 2.93 -10.75
N GLN A 511 29.88 4.18 -10.70
CA GLN A 511 30.52 5.32 -11.37
C GLN A 511 31.86 5.72 -10.71
N SER A 512 32.06 5.38 -9.44
CA SER A 512 33.24 5.78 -8.64
C SER A 512 33.91 4.64 -7.89
N HIS A 513 33.26 3.48 -7.78
CA HIS A 513 33.73 2.33 -7.02
C HIS A 513 33.58 1.04 -7.82
N ARG A 514 34.39 0.04 -7.47
CA ARG A 514 34.09 -1.36 -7.77
C ARG A 514 33.06 -1.87 -6.75
N VAL A 515 31.80 -1.98 -7.17
CA VAL A 515 30.70 -2.43 -6.31
C VAL A 515 30.69 -3.95 -6.20
N VAL A 516 30.65 -4.47 -4.96
CA VAL A 516 30.58 -5.90 -4.67
C VAL A 516 29.37 -6.16 -3.75
N PRO A 517 28.25 -6.61 -4.31
CA PRO A 517 27.12 -7.13 -3.54
C PRO A 517 27.54 -8.28 -2.60
N PHE A 518 27.08 -8.25 -1.35
CA PHE A 518 27.18 -9.38 -0.44
C PHE A 518 25.77 -9.84 -0.06
N ALA A 519 25.18 -10.69 -0.90
CA ALA A 519 23.91 -11.36 -0.60
C ALA A 519 24.14 -12.46 0.44
N TYR A 520 23.20 -12.62 1.36
CA TYR A 520 23.30 -13.62 2.42
C TYR A 520 21.93 -14.14 2.83
N ASP A 521 21.90 -15.37 3.38
CA ASP A 521 20.68 -15.98 3.87
C ASP A 521 20.28 -15.32 5.19
N TRP A 522 19.40 -14.33 5.09
CA TRP A 522 18.98 -13.48 6.19
C TRP A 522 18.25 -14.24 7.30
N ARG A 523 17.89 -15.52 7.13
CA ARG A 523 17.29 -16.36 8.19
C ARG A 523 18.33 -16.87 9.19
N GLN A 524 19.61 -16.92 8.80
CA GLN A 524 20.68 -17.52 9.58
C GLN A 524 21.10 -16.69 10.80
N PRO A 525 21.62 -17.33 11.86
CA PRO A 525 22.21 -16.63 13.00
C PRO A 525 23.34 -15.68 12.58
N LEU A 526 23.44 -14.53 13.25
CA LEU A 526 24.48 -13.52 12.96
C LEU A 526 25.89 -14.06 13.11
N ASP A 527 26.10 -15.07 13.94
CA ASP A 527 27.40 -15.65 14.21
C ASP A 527 27.90 -16.52 13.03
N VAL A 528 26.97 -17.20 12.33
CA VAL A 528 27.20 -17.90 11.05
C VAL A 528 27.40 -16.89 9.91
N LEU A 529 26.56 -15.85 9.85
CA LEU A 529 26.67 -14.82 8.81
C LEU A 529 27.99 -14.04 8.92
N ALA A 530 28.43 -13.75 10.15
CA ALA A 530 29.72 -13.12 10.44
C ALA A 530 30.91 -13.94 9.96
N GLU A 531 30.86 -15.26 10.16
CA GLU A 531 31.90 -16.18 9.69
C GLU A 531 32.00 -16.14 8.16
N ARG A 532 30.88 -16.31 7.46
CA ARG A 532 30.79 -16.24 5.99
C ARG A 532 31.27 -14.90 5.44
N PHE A 533 30.86 -13.80 6.08
CA PHE A 533 31.26 -12.46 5.67
C PHE A 533 32.76 -12.23 5.90
N GLY A 534 33.31 -12.68 7.02
CA GLY A 534 34.74 -12.58 7.30
C GLY A 534 35.60 -13.39 6.33
N GLU A 535 35.18 -14.60 5.94
CA GLU A 535 35.85 -15.37 4.88
C GLU A 535 35.81 -14.67 3.52
N PHE A 536 34.66 -14.07 3.18
CA PHE A 536 34.52 -13.26 1.98
C PHE A 536 35.46 -12.06 2.00
N LEU A 537 35.52 -11.31 3.11
CA LEU A 537 36.42 -10.17 3.27
C LEU A 537 37.89 -10.59 3.20
N ASP A 538 38.29 -11.68 3.84
CA ASP A 538 39.67 -12.17 3.78
C ASP A 538 40.10 -12.48 2.34
N ARG A 539 39.24 -13.15 1.56
CA ARG A 539 39.48 -13.38 0.12
C ARG A 539 39.54 -12.06 -0.67
N LEU A 540 38.61 -11.13 -0.39
CA LEU A 540 38.55 -9.84 -1.07
C LEU A 540 39.82 -9.01 -0.81
N LEU A 541 40.26 -8.91 0.45
CA LEU A 541 41.46 -8.17 0.85
C LEU A 541 42.72 -8.74 0.16
N LYS A 542 42.81 -10.06 -0.01
CA LYS A 542 43.93 -10.69 -0.75
C LYS A 542 43.91 -10.43 -2.25
N SER A 543 42.74 -10.09 -2.82
CA SER A 543 42.56 -9.87 -4.27
C SER A 543 42.81 -8.43 -4.72
N THR A 544 42.97 -7.48 -3.81
CA THR A 544 43.14 -6.07 -4.13
C THR A 544 43.87 -5.30 -3.04
N ASP A 545 44.73 -4.38 -3.43
CA ASP A 545 45.35 -3.39 -2.54
C ASP A 545 44.55 -2.09 -2.46
N GLN A 546 43.48 -1.95 -3.25
CA GLN A 546 42.63 -0.76 -3.23
C GLN A 546 41.88 -0.61 -1.88
N PRO A 547 41.46 0.62 -1.53
CA PRO A 547 40.60 0.86 -0.37
C PRO A 547 39.35 -0.02 -0.43
N VAL A 548 38.97 -0.62 0.70
CA VAL A 548 37.72 -1.39 0.82
C VAL A 548 36.81 -0.66 1.79
N ARG A 549 35.58 -0.40 1.35
CA ARG A 549 34.55 0.36 2.07
C ARG A 549 33.31 -0.51 2.25
N LEU A 550 32.64 -0.36 3.37
CA LEU A 550 31.44 -1.12 3.71
C LEU A 550 30.25 -0.15 3.73
N LEU A 551 29.21 -0.46 2.97
CA LEU A 551 27.91 0.19 3.06
C LEU A 551 26.90 -0.86 3.52
N ALA A 552 26.42 -0.72 4.75
CA ALA A 552 25.56 -1.72 5.36
C ALA A 552 24.20 -1.13 5.73
N HIS A 553 23.15 -1.70 5.18
CA HIS A 553 21.78 -1.31 5.46
C HIS A 553 21.18 -2.22 6.54
N SER A 554 20.50 -1.63 7.53
CA SER A 554 19.71 -2.35 8.54
C SER A 554 20.51 -3.50 9.18
N MET A 555 19.99 -4.75 9.16
CA MET A 555 20.65 -5.96 9.69
C MET A 555 22.05 -6.21 9.11
N GLY A 556 22.35 -5.74 7.89
CA GLY A 556 23.69 -5.84 7.31
C GLY A 556 24.76 -5.18 8.20
N GLY A 557 24.43 -4.11 8.91
CA GLY A 557 25.34 -3.48 9.87
C GLY A 557 25.61 -4.36 11.10
N LEU A 558 24.62 -5.16 11.53
CA LEU A 558 24.79 -6.15 12.59
C LEU A 558 25.66 -7.32 12.13
N VAL A 559 25.59 -7.73 10.86
CA VAL A 559 26.51 -8.74 10.27
C VAL A 559 27.96 -8.23 10.32
N VAL A 560 28.21 -6.97 9.96
CA VAL A 560 29.55 -6.36 10.09
C VAL A 560 30.02 -6.37 11.54
N ARG A 561 29.16 -5.98 12.50
CA ARG A 561 29.49 -5.99 13.93
C ARG A 561 29.75 -7.39 14.47
N ALA A 562 28.95 -8.37 14.10
CA ALA A 562 29.18 -9.77 14.44
C ALA A 562 30.51 -10.28 13.85
N CYS A 563 30.89 -9.83 12.65
CA CYS A 563 32.19 -10.12 12.05
C CYS A 563 33.37 -9.49 12.83
N ILE A 564 33.20 -8.33 13.46
CA ILE A 564 34.21 -7.75 14.36
C ILE A 564 34.50 -8.71 15.52
N HIS A 565 33.47 -9.38 16.07
CA HIS A 565 33.62 -10.36 17.15
C HIS A 565 34.19 -11.71 16.66
N LYS A 566 33.72 -12.25 15.52
CA LYS A 566 34.16 -13.57 15.01
C LYS A 566 35.51 -13.55 14.27
N ARG A 567 35.77 -12.50 13.51
CA ARG A 567 36.89 -12.39 12.56
C ARG A 567 37.61 -11.06 12.72
N ARG A 568 37.92 -10.69 13.97
CA ARG A 568 38.51 -9.41 14.36
C ARG A 568 39.74 -9.02 13.53
N ALA A 569 40.67 -9.95 13.33
CA ALA A 569 41.89 -9.69 12.56
C ALA A 569 41.63 -9.28 11.10
N VAL A 570 40.58 -9.82 10.47
CA VAL A 570 40.19 -9.46 9.09
C VAL A 570 39.61 -8.04 9.07
N MET A 571 38.77 -7.71 10.06
CA MET A 571 38.21 -6.37 10.20
C MET A 571 39.28 -5.32 10.53
N ASP A 572 40.22 -5.63 11.43
CA ASP A 572 41.34 -4.74 11.75
C ASP A 572 42.20 -4.49 10.49
N ALA A 573 42.49 -5.55 9.72
CA ALA A 573 43.24 -5.43 8.47
C ALA A 573 42.50 -4.59 7.41
N LEU A 574 41.17 -4.70 7.31
CA LEU A 574 40.35 -3.84 6.44
C LEU A 574 40.42 -2.38 6.88
N MET A 575 40.14 -2.12 8.16
CA MET A 575 40.03 -0.76 8.70
C MET A 575 41.37 -0.04 8.78
N ALA A 576 42.48 -0.77 8.84
CA ALA A 576 43.83 -0.23 8.74
C ALA A 576 44.18 0.31 7.35
N ARG A 577 43.43 -0.05 6.29
CA ARG A 577 43.70 0.46 4.93
C ARG A 577 43.39 1.95 4.82
N ASP A 578 44.24 2.67 4.10
CA ASP A 578 43.95 4.05 3.74
C ASP A 578 42.66 4.14 2.91
N GLY A 579 41.79 5.07 3.27
CA GLY A 579 40.49 5.24 2.62
C GLY A 579 39.40 4.21 2.98
N ALA A 580 39.67 3.27 3.90
CA ALA A 580 38.64 2.38 4.45
C ALA A 580 37.53 3.17 5.15
N ARG A 581 36.28 2.74 4.97
CA ARG A 581 35.08 3.34 5.57
C ARG A 581 34.06 2.27 5.93
N PHE A 582 33.27 2.55 6.97
CA PHE A 582 32.09 1.79 7.31
C PHE A 582 30.91 2.76 7.48
N VAL A 583 29.95 2.70 6.56
CA VAL A 583 28.74 3.52 6.57
C VAL A 583 27.55 2.62 6.88
N MET A 584 26.84 2.94 7.97
CA MET A 584 25.62 2.26 8.40
C MET A 584 24.40 3.08 7.97
N LEU A 585 23.42 2.45 7.35
CA LEU A 585 22.11 3.03 7.03
C LEU A 585 21.07 2.38 7.93
N GLY A 586 20.50 3.11 8.88
CA GLY A 586 19.41 2.62 9.74
C GLY A 586 19.73 1.33 10.52
N THR A 587 20.99 1.04 10.87
CA THR A 587 21.33 -0.21 11.56
C THR A 587 20.75 -0.22 13.00
N PRO A 588 19.91 -1.21 13.37
CA PRO A 588 19.34 -1.31 14.72
C PRO A 588 20.38 -1.81 15.71
N ASN A 589 21.32 -0.95 16.10
CA ASN A 589 22.48 -1.33 16.90
C ASN A 589 22.13 -1.93 18.26
N GLN A 590 20.93 -1.64 18.80
CA GLN A 590 20.42 -2.19 20.05
C GLN A 590 19.15 -3.03 19.88
N GLY A 591 18.82 -3.43 18.64
CA GLY A 591 17.56 -4.10 18.29
C GLY A 591 16.39 -3.12 18.12
N ALA A 592 15.27 -3.58 17.56
CA ALA A 592 14.17 -2.72 17.12
C ALA A 592 12.80 -3.30 17.50
N TYR A 593 11.91 -2.41 17.95
CA TYR A 593 10.53 -2.79 18.31
C TYR A 593 9.65 -3.14 17.10
N SER A 594 10.06 -2.82 15.88
CA SER A 594 9.43 -3.32 14.65
C SER A 594 9.48 -4.85 14.53
N MET A 595 10.55 -5.49 15.02
CA MET A 595 10.57 -6.96 15.09
C MET A 595 9.61 -7.48 16.16
N VAL A 596 9.44 -6.76 17.28
CA VAL A 596 8.42 -7.09 18.29
C VAL A 596 7.04 -6.98 17.68
N GLU A 597 6.74 -5.88 16.98
CA GLU A 597 5.49 -5.66 16.27
C GLU A 597 5.17 -6.77 15.27
N ASN A 598 6.17 -7.21 14.49
CA ASN A 598 6.04 -8.34 13.57
C ASN A 598 5.67 -9.64 14.31
N LEU A 599 6.37 -9.98 15.41
CA LEU A 599 6.07 -11.19 16.19
C LEU A 599 4.71 -11.14 16.90
N LEU A 600 4.19 -9.95 17.21
CA LEU A 600 2.83 -9.76 17.73
C LEU A 600 1.76 -9.79 16.62
N GLY A 601 2.16 -10.02 15.37
CA GLY A 601 1.27 -10.05 14.22
C GLY A 601 0.72 -8.69 13.78
N LYS A 602 1.35 -7.61 14.25
CA LYS A 602 0.90 -6.23 14.03
C LYS A 602 1.63 -5.51 12.89
N GLY A 603 2.76 -6.04 12.42
CA GLY A 603 3.56 -5.40 11.36
C GLY A 603 2.93 -5.48 9.97
N SER A 604 3.00 -4.38 9.21
CA SER A 604 2.37 -4.23 7.89
C SER A 604 2.92 -5.20 6.84
N THR A 605 4.25 -5.38 6.76
CA THR A 605 4.92 -6.30 5.83
C THR A 605 4.47 -7.75 6.04
N LEU A 606 4.48 -8.22 7.30
CA LEU A 606 4.03 -9.58 7.64
C LEU A 606 2.56 -9.79 7.27
N ARG A 607 1.70 -8.83 7.59
CA ARG A 607 0.26 -8.90 7.29
C ARG A 607 -0.02 -8.92 5.78
N SER A 608 0.80 -8.21 5.01
CA SER A 608 0.72 -8.21 3.54
C SER A 608 1.17 -9.55 2.96
N LEU A 609 2.23 -10.13 3.52
CA LEU A 609 2.71 -11.46 3.14
C LEU A 609 1.65 -12.54 3.38
N VAL A 610 0.98 -12.51 4.53
CA VAL A 610 -0.12 -13.44 4.88
C VAL A 610 -1.30 -13.32 3.92
N ARG A 611 -1.52 -12.13 3.33
CA ARG A 611 -2.56 -11.94 2.31
C ARG A 611 -2.18 -12.48 0.94
N LEU A 612 -0.89 -12.52 0.63
CA LEU A 612 -0.41 -13.11 -0.63
C LEU A 612 -0.44 -14.63 -0.55
N ASP A 613 -0.10 -15.20 0.60
CA ASP A 613 -0.08 -16.64 0.85
C ASP A 613 -1.50 -17.21 1.05
N VAL A 614 -2.05 -17.87 0.03
CA VAL A 614 -3.39 -18.47 0.13
C VAL A 614 -3.43 -19.81 0.86
N LYS A 615 -2.28 -20.34 1.31
CA LYS A 615 -2.17 -21.63 2.00
C LYS A 615 -2.00 -21.51 3.51
N HIS A 616 -1.36 -20.45 3.99
CA HIS A 616 -1.07 -20.26 5.41
C HIS A 616 -1.94 -19.20 6.06
N ASP A 617 -2.41 -19.47 7.27
CA ASP A 617 -2.99 -18.45 8.13
C ASP A 617 -1.92 -17.61 8.85
N MET A 618 -2.36 -16.52 9.48
CA MET A 618 -1.48 -15.61 10.22
C MET A 618 -0.61 -16.32 11.26
N GLN A 619 -1.15 -17.31 11.98
CA GLN A 619 -0.37 -18.01 13.01
C GLN A 619 0.67 -18.92 12.40
N GLN A 620 0.36 -19.61 11.29
CA GLN A 620 1.33 -20.46 10.60
C GLN A 620 2.51 -19.64 10.05
N VAL A 621 2.26 -18.47 9.47
CA VAL A 621 3.34 -17.57 9.04
C VAL A 621 4.16 -17.07 10.25
N LEU A 622 3.51 -16.70 11.34
CA LEU A 622 4.20 -16.33 12.60
C LEU A 622 5.06 -17.47 13.15
N ASP A 623 4.59 -18.72 13.07
CA ASP A 623 5.32 -19.90 13.52
C ASP A 623 6.57 -20.17 12.65
N LEU A 624 6.50 -19.90 11.34
CA LEU A 624 7.67 -19.94 10.44
C LEU A 624 8.69 -18.86 10.81
N VAL A 625 8.24 -17.61 10.97
CA VAL A 625 9.10 -16.47 11.32
C VAL A 625 9.75 -16.68 12.69
N ALA A 626 9.05 -17.31 13.64
CA ALA A 626 9.57 -17.67 14.95
C ALA A 626 10.76 -18.66 14.89
N GLY A 627 11.02 -19.29 13.74
CA GLY A 627 12.19 -20.14 13.50
C GLY A 627 13.41 -19.41 12.93
N PHE A 628 13.26 -18.19 12.40
CA PHE A 628 14.36 -17.49 11.72
C PHE A 628 15.23 -16.73 12.72
N ARG A 629 16.45 -17.23 12.98
CA ARG A 629 17.37 -16.62 13.96
C ARG A 629 17.84 -15.23 13.56
N GLY A 630 18.01 -14.97 12.26
CA GLY A 630 18.44 -13.66 11.75
C GLY A 630 17.45 -12.54 12.10
N PRO A 631 16.17 -12.61 11.68
CA PRO A 631 15.15 -11.65 12.10
C PRO A 631 15.02 -11.54 13.63
N LEU A 632 15.06 -12.67 14.35
CA LEU A 632 14.99 -12.63 15.82
C LEU A 632 16.20 -11.93 16.47
N ALA A 633 17.34 -11.85 15.79
CA ALA A 633 18.50 -11.08 16.26
C ALA A 633 18.26 -9.57 16.19
N LEU A 634 17.17 -9.12 15.55
CA LEU A 634 16.72 -7.73 15.55
C LEU A 634 15.89 -7.38 16.79
N LEU A 635 15.55 -8.34 17.65
CA LEU A 635 14.85 -8.02 18.90
C LEU A 635 15.68 -7.08 19.79
N PRO A 636 15.04 -6.13 20.51
CA PRO A 636 15.70 -5.27 21.48
C PRO A 636 16.62 -6.07 22.42
N LYS A 637 17.88 -5.62 22.55
CA LYS A 637 18.86 -6.31 23.40
C LYS A 637 18.46 -6.23 24.88
N PRO A 638 18.82 -7.22 25.71
CA PRO A 638 18.60 -7.13 27.15
C PRO A 638 19.20 -5.86 27.77
N GLY A 639 18.39 -5.16 28.57
CA GLY A 639 18.77 -3.92 29.24
C GLY A 639 18.71 -2.65 28.38
N PHE A 640 18.35 -2.75 27.09
CA PHE A 640 18.05 -1.56 26.28
C PHE A 640 16.72 -0.95 26.71
N VAL A 641 16.69 0.38 26.81
CA VAL A 641 15.50 1.18 27.09
C VAL A 641 15.34 2.16 25.95
N ASP A 642 14.26 2.01 25.18
CA ASP A 642 14.00 2.84 23.99
C ASP A 642 13.27 4.15 24.37
N THR A 643 12.90 4.91 23.36
CA THR A 643 12.24 6.20 23.45
C THR A 643 10.89 6.05 24.16
N PHE A 644 10.69 6.86 25.20
CA PHE A 644 9.50 6.87 26.07
C PHE A 644 9.28 5.59 26.90
N GLN A 645 10.17 4.60 26.83
CA GLN A 645 9.98 3.39 27.62
C GLN A 645 10.21 3.67 29.12
N GLY A 646 9.24 3.24 29.95
CA GLY A 646 9.20 3.55 31.38
C GLY A 646 8.47 4.86 31.73
N ASP A 647 8.08 5.68 30.74
CA ASP A 647 7.24 6.85 30.96
C ASP A 647 5.77 6.45 31.17
N ALA A 648 4.99 7.29 31.87
CA ALA A 648 3.60 6.98 32.22
C ALA A 648 2.68 6.71 31.00
N ASP A 649 2.96 7.37 29.88
CA ASP A 649 2.22 7.21 28.62
C ASP A 649 3.00 6.39 27.57
N GLY A 650 4.21 5.93 27.91
CA GLY A 650 5.10 5.23 26.98
C GLY A 650 5.06 3.71 27.08
N GLY A 651 6.11 3.06 26.59
CA GLY A 651 6.22 1.60 26.58
C GLY A 651 6.59 1.01 27.93
N GLU A 652 6.16 -0.21 28.20
CA GLU A 652 6.54 -1.01 29.36
C GLU A 652 7.85 -1.78 29.12
N LEU A 653 8.53 -2.15 30.20
CA LEU A 653 9.74 -2.98 30.15
C LEU A 653 9.37 -4.47 30.16
N HIS A 654 9.86 -5.20 29.17
CA HIS A 654 9.64 -6.64 29.04
C HIS A 654 10.94 -7.38 28.75
N ALA A 655 11.06 -8.61 29.27
CA ALA A 655 12.17 -9.51 28.98
C ALA A 655 11.91 -10.24 27.64
N LEU A 656 12.19 -9.56 26.53
CA LEU A 656 11.89 -10.04 25.17
C LEU A 656 12.78 -11.21 24.73
N ASP A 657 13.86 -11.47 25.47
CA ASP A 657 14.76 -12.62 25.34
C ASP A 657 14.23 -13.90 26.02
N GLN A 658 13.07 -13.83 26.69
CA GLN A 658 12.47 -14.97 27.39
C GLN A 658 11.25 -15.51 26.64
N ALA A 659 11.24 -16.81 26.35
CA ALA A 659 10.14 -17.47 25.63
C ALA A 659 8.78 -17.33 26.35
N ASP A 660 8.79 -17.36 27.69
CA ASP A 660 7.58 -17.20 28.52
C ASP A 660 6.91 -15.83 28.34
N THR A 661 7.67 -14.78 28.02
CA THR A 661 7.15 -13.44 27.74
C THR A 661 6.24 -13.47 26.52
N TRP A 662 6.66 -14.13 25.43
CA TRP A 662 5.88 -14.27 24.20
C TRP A 662 4.62 -15.09 24.41
N ALA A 663 4.71 -16.20 25.16
CA ALA A 663 3.55 -16.99 25.54
C ALA A 663 2.53 -16.18 26.37
N ALA A 664 3.01 -15.29 27.25
CA ALA A 664 2.17 -14.41 28.06
C ALA A 664 1.51 -13.26 27.29
N PHE A 665 2.11 -12.83 26.17
CA PHE A 665 1.53 -11.81 25.28
C PHE A 665 0.34 -12.34 24.48
N LYS A 666 0.44 -13.59 24.00
CA LYS A 666 -0.57 -14.23 23.16
C LYS A 666 -2.02 -14.00 23.62
N PRO A 667 -2.44 -14.31 24.87
CA PRO A 667 -3.83 -14.11 25.29
C PRO A 667 -4.30 -12.64 25.38
N ARG A 668 -3.37 -11.68 25.35
CA ARG A 668 -3.64 -10.23 25.49
C ARG A 668 -3.66 -9.51 24.15
N LEU A 669 -3.42 -10.20 23.05
CA LEU A 669 -3.48 -9.60 21.72
C LEU A 669 -4.89 -9.65 21.18
N ARG A 670 -5.32 -8.51 20.65
CA ARG A 670 -6.55 -8.38 19.88
C ARG A 670 -6.21 -7.94 18.47
N ASP A 671 -6.90 -8.54 17.52
CA ASP A 671 -6.78 -8.18 16.10
C ASP A 671 -8.13 -8.38 15.40
N ALA A 672 -8.65 -7.30 14.85
CA ALA A 672 -9.97 -7.31 14.23
C ALA A 672 -10.01 -7.98 12.85
N TRP A 673 -8.84 -8.27 12.28
CA TRP A 673 -8.67 -8.76 10.90
C TRP A 673 -8.26 -10.22 10.85
N PHE A 674 -7.23 -10.62 11.62
CA PHE A 674 -6.71 -12.00 11.63
C PHE A 674 -7.13 -12.82 12.87
N GLY A 675 -7.93 -12.20 13.75
CA GLY A 675 -8.45 -12.78 14.98
C GLY A 675 -7.51 -12.62 16.17
N ASP A 676 -8.07 -12.83 17.36
CA ASP A 676 -7.37 -12.64 18.63
C ASP A 676 -6.25 -13.66 18.86
N GLY A 677 -5.23 -13.24 19.60
CA GLY A 677 -4.16 -14.11 20.06
C GLY A 677 -3.22 -14.66 18.99
N ARG A 678 -3.10 -13.97 17.84
CA ARG A 678 -2.03 -14.24 16.87
C ARG A 678 -0.72 -13.69 17.38
N CYS A 679 0.21 -14.59 17.70
CA CYS A 679 1.53 -14.24 18.23
C CYS A 679 2.51 -15.34 17.90
N ALA A 680 3.70 -14.98 17.42
CA ALA A 680 4.84 -15.88 17.38
C ALA A 680 5.28 -16.21 18.81
N THR A 681 5.62 -17.48 19.05
CA THR A 681 6.14 -17.96 20.33
C THR A 681 7.47 -18.67 20.11
N PRO A 682 8.57 -17.93 19.85
CA PRO A 682 9.87 -18.53 19.61
C PRO A 682 10.35 -19.32 20.83
N ALA A 683 10.96 -20.48 20.60
CA ALA A 683 11.53 -21.30 21.66
C ALA A 683 12.80 -20.66 22.24
N GLN A 684 13.12 -20.97 23.51
CA GLN A 684 14.23 -20.33 24.21
C GLN A 684 15.58 -20.57 23.53
N ASP A 685 15.83 -21.79 23.03
CA ASP A 685 17.08 -22.11 22.31
C ASP A 685 17.23 -21.32 21.00
N VAL A 686 16.10 -20.96 20.36
CA VAL A 686 16.08 -20.10 19.18
C VAL A 686 16.42 -18.66 19.57
N LEU A 687 15.82 -18.15 20.65
CA LEU A 687 16.12 -16.81 21.19
C LEU A 687 17.57 -16.70 21.66
N ASP A 688 18.10 -17.71 22.32
CA ASP A 688 19.49 -17.76 22.77
C ASP A 688 20.47 -17.71 21.60
N ALA A 689 20.16 -18.44 20.51
CA ALA A 689 20.95 -18.40 19.28
C ALA A 689 20.86 -17.05 18.57
N ALA A 690 19.68 -16.44 18.54
CA ALA A 690 19.46 -15.11 17.95
C ALA A 690 20.15 -14.00 18.75
N GLY A 691 20.17 -14.11 20.08
CA GLY A 691 20.79 -13.16 21.00
C GLY A 691 22.32 -13.24 21.09
N TRP A 692 22.98 -14.04 20.25
CA TRP A 692 24.43 -14.24 20.31
C TRP A 692 25.23 -12.94 20.28
N LEU A 693 24.88 -12.00 19.39
CA LEU A 693 25.57 -10.70 19.29
C LEU A 693 25.42 -9.89 20.57
N TRP A 694 24.21 -9.87 21.15
CA TRP A 694 23.91 -9.18 22.41
C TRP A 694 24.71 -9.74 23.58
N GLN A 695 24.97 -11.05 23.60
CA GLN A 695 25.85 -11.66 24.59
C GLN A 695 27.31 -11.19 24.44
N GLN A 696 27.77 -10.93 23.21
CA GLN A 696 29.12 -10.40 22.97
C GLN A 696 29.25 -8.91 23.34
N ASP A 697 28.22 -8.11 23.07
CA ASP A 697 28.21 -6.68 23.42
C ASP A 697 27.99 -6.43 24.91
N GLY A 698 27.29 -7.34 25.60
CA GLY A 698 26.89 -7.20 26.99
C GLY A 698 25.79 -6.15 27.20
N LEU A 699 25.62 -5.70 28.45
CA LEU A 699 24.53 -4.79 28.83
C LEU A 699 24.78 -3.32 28.47
N ALA A 700 26.04 -2.92 28.28
CA ALA A 700 26.37 -1.54 27.90
C ALA A 700 25.86 -1.19 26.50
N ARG A 701 25.77 0.11 26.19
CA ARG A 701 25.55 0.54 24.80
C ARG A 701 26.68 -0.02 23.94
N PRO A 702 26.37 -0.64 22.78
CA PRO A 702 27.41 -1.18 21.92
C PRO A 702 28.38 -0.11 21.45
N ALA A 703 29.61 -0.54 21.15
CA ALA A 703 30.67 0.31 20.65
C ALA A 703 31.41 -0.40 19.50
N LEU A 704 31.81 0.37 18.48
CA LEU A 704 32.85 -0.11 17.57
C LEU A 704 34.22 -0.06 18.28
N PRO A 705 35.24 -0.79 17.80
CA PRO A 705 36.61 -0.53 18.21
C PRO A 705 36.97 0.96 18.05
N ALA A 706 37.66 1.53 19.04
CA ALA A 706 37.94 2.97 19.06
C ALA A 706 38.76 3.42 17.84
N GLU A 707 39.59 2.53 17.28
CA GLU A 707 40.39 2.81 16.08
C GLU A 707 39.53 3.02 14.83
N TYR A 708 38.27 2.58 14.85
CA TYR A 708 37.36 2.66 13.71
C TYR A 708 36.58 3.97 13.68
N ALA A 709 36.54 4.72 14.78
CA ALA A 709 35.63 5.85 14.97
C ALA A 709 35.69 6.89 13.83
N SER A 710 36.89 7.33 13.47
CA SER A 710 37.13 8.30 12.39
C SER A 710 36.84 7.80 10.98
N ARG A 711 36.54 6.50 10.84
CA ARG A 711 36.26 5.83 9.56
C ARG A 711 34.82 5.30 9.50
N SER A 712 34.04 5.54 10.55
CA SER A 712 32.68 5.07 10.67
C SER A 712 31.69 6.22 10.66
N ALA A 713 30.60 6.04 9.91
CA ALA A 713 29.49 6.98 9.87
C ALA A 713 28.17 6.23 10.00
N TYR A 714 27.18 6.90 10.62
CA TYR A 714 25.82 6.39 10.74
C TYR A 714 24.85 7.36 10.07
N VAL A 715 23.87 6.83 9.34
CA VAL A 715 22.78 7.58 8.74
C VAL A 715 21.45 7.12 9.35
N TYR A 716 20.79 8.02 10.08
CA TYR A 716 19.45 7.86 10.61
C TYR A 716 18.42 8.23 9.54
N GLY A 717 17.39 7.40 9.36
CA GLY A 717 16.21 7.77 8.58
C GLY A 717 15.19 8.56 9.42
N GLN A 718 14.07 8.88 8.78
CA GLN A 718 12.96 9.61 9.38
C GLN A 718 11.62 9.12 8.84
N ALA A 719 10.71 8.75 9.75
CA ALA A 719 9.32 8.42 9.46
C ALA A 719 8.38 9.11 10.47
N ALA A 720 7.09 9.14 10.15
CA ALA A 720 6.07 9.72 11.00
C ALA A 720 5.83 8.91 12.29
N ASN A 721 6.00 7.60 12.23
CA ASN A 721 5.84 6.71 13.37
C ASN A 721 6.88 5.60 13.31
N THR A 722 7.53 5.30 14.43
CA THR A 722 8.51 4.22 14.57
C THR A 722 8.20 3.47 15.86
N PRO A 723 7.98 2.15 15.83
CA PRO A 723 7.75 1.37 17.04
C PRO A 723 8.90 1.54 18.02
N CYS A 724 8.59 1.87 19.28
CA CYS A 724 9.57 2.05 20.36
C CYS A 724 9.14 1.42 21.69
N GLY A 725 8.04 0.68 21.71
CA GLY A 725 7.56 0.02 22.92
C GLY A 725 6.26 -0.75 22.72
N ILE A 726 5.83 -1.43 23.77
CA ILE A 726 4.51 -2.03 23.90
C ILE A 726 3.93 -1.67 25.26
N ARG A 727 2.62 -1.54 25.36
CA ARG A 727 1.95 -1.25 26.64
C ARG A 727 0.61 -1.97 26.75
N GLU A 728 0.20 -2.28 27.96
CA GLU A 728 -1.12 -2.85 28.22
C GLU A 728 -2.15 -1.73 28.44
N GLN A 729 -3.19 -1.72 27.62
CA GLN A 729 -4.31 -0.77 27.75
C GLN A 729 -5.64 -1.52 27.67
N GLY A 730 -6.41 -1.48 28.75
CA GLY A 730 -7.72 -2.14 28.80
C GLY A 730 -7.64 -3.68 28.68
N GLY A 731 -6.57 -4.29 29.20
CA GLY A 731 -6.34 -5.74 29.10
C GLY A 731 -5.84 -6.21 27.73
N THR A 732 -5.49 -5.28 26.83
CA THR A 732 -4.97 -5.56 25.50
C THR A 732 -3.58 -4.97 25.33
N LEU A 733 -2.66 -5.72 24.71
CA LEU A 733 -1.34 -5.21 24.35
C LEU A 733 -1.41 -4.37 23.08
N LYS A 734 -0.91 -3.13 23.17
CA LYS A 734 -0.83 -2.17 22.07
C LYS A 734 0.61 -1.77 21.81
N MET A 735 0.88 -1.35 20.58
CA MET A 735 2.18 -0.78 20.21
C MET A 735 2.29 0.66 20.69
N VAL A 736 3.52 1.08 20.99
CA VAL A 736 3.89 2.47 21.26
C VAL A 736 4.90 2.89 20.22
N GLY A 737 4.68 4.06 19.61
CA GLY A 737 5.53 4.59 18.57
C GLY A 737 5.96 6.03 18.80
N THR A 738 6.96 6.46 18.03
CA THR A 738 7.63 7.76 18.12
C THR A 738 7.95 8.30 16.73
N THR A 739 7.98 9.63 16.58
CA THR A 739 8.49 10.30 15.35
C THR A 739 10.03 10.33 15.28
N ARG A 740 10.72 9.80 16.30
CA ARG A 740 12.18 9.76 16.40
C ARG A 740 12.75 8.44 15.88
N GLY A 741 12.55 8.17 14.61
CA GLY A 741 13.03 6.96 13.97
C GLY A 741 12.68 6.95 12.49
N ASP A 742 13.01 5.85 11.82
CA ASP A 742 12.84 5.68 10.37
C ASP A 742 11.68 4.74 9.98
N GLY A 743 10.77 4.45 10.91
CA GLY A 743 9.66 3.51 10.70
C GLY A 743 9.97 2.11 11.22
N THR A 744 11.25 1.74 11.27
CA THR A 744 11.70 0.43 11.77
C THR A 744 12.58 0.58 13.01
N VAL A 745 13.50 1.53 12.99
CA VAL A 745 14.59 1.73 13.95
C VAL A 745 14.48 3.13 14.55
N SER A 746 14.30 3.19 15.87
CA SER A 746 14.33 4.45 16.59
C SER A 746 15.74 5.05 16.56
N TRP A 747 15.85 6.38 16.67
CA TRP A 747 17.15 7.03 16.76
C TRP A 747 17.92 6.59 18.01
N GLU A 748 17.26 6.22 19.10
CA GLU A 748 17.94 5.68 20.29
C GLU A 748 18.47 4.27 20.06
N SER A 749 17.72 3.41 19.36
CA SER A 749 18.18 2.07 18.97
C SER A 749 19.40 2.13 18.03
N GLY A 750 19.40 3.07 17.09
CA GLY A 750 20.50 3.25 16.15
C GLY A 750 21.83 3.70 16.78
N ARG A 751 21.79 4.27 18.00
CA ARG A 751 23.00 4.79 18.67
C ARG A 751 24.03 3.69 18.95
N ILE A 752 25.27 4.04 18.67
CA ILE A 752 26.45 3.21 18.90
C ILE A 752 27.63 4.12 19.25
N GLU A 753 28.47 3.69 20.18
CA GLU A 753 29.67 4.41 20.58
C GLU A 753 30.80 4.21 19.57
N HIS A 754 31.75 5.15 19.57
CA HIS A 754 32.90 5.18 18.64
C HIS A 754 32.47 5.27 17.16
N VAL A 755 31.58 6.20 16.86
CA VAL A 755 31.22 6.63 15.50
C VAL A 755 31.28 8.16 15.45
N ASP A 756 32.23 8.70 14.70
CA ASP A 756 32.53 10.15 14.75
C ASP A 756 31.51 11.00 14.00
N SER A 757 30.75 10.42 13.07
CA SER A 757 29.82 11.16 12.21
C SER A 757 28.45 10.52 12.15
N SER A 758 27.43 11.32 12.41
CA SER A 758 26.02 10.93 12.36
C SER A 758 25.26 11.90 11.44
N TYR A 759 24.42 11.35 10.58
CA TYR A 759 23.65 12.08 9.58
C TYR A 759 22.17 11.71 9.65
N TYR A 760 21.30 12.60 9.22
CA TYR A 760 19.86 12.41 9.15
C TYR A 760 19.41 12.54 7.70
N MET A 761 18.80 11.47 7.19
CA MET A 761 18.23 11.37 5.86
C MET A 761 16.69 11.40 5.96
N PRO A 762 16.01 12.34 5.28
CA PRO A 762 14.55 12.36 5.16
C PRO A 762 14.02 11.22 4.27
N ALA A 763 14.19 9.98 4.73
CA ALA A 763 13.69 8.77 4.08
C ALA A 763 13.35 7.74 5.16
N GLU A 764 12.33 6.93 4.87
CA GLU A 764 11.93 5.81 5.72
C GLU A 764 12.90 4.63 5.54
N HIS A 765 12.81 3.63 6.43
CA HIS A 765 13.84 2.60 6.58
C HIS A 765 14.17 1.87 5.27
N GLY A 766 13.16 1.32 4.59
CA GLY A 766 13.34 0.60 3.33
C GLY A 766 13.83 1.48 2.17
N ASP A 767 13.62 2.79 2.29
CA ASP A 767 13.93 3.79 1.27
C ASP A 767 15.31 4.43 1.38
N LEU A 768 16.00 4.24 2.51
CA LEU A 768 17.37 4.67 2.71
C LEU A 768 18.32 4.25 1.57
N PRO A 769 18.27 3.00 1.04
CA PRO A 769 19.07 2.59 -0.12
C PRO A 769 18.44 2.89 -1.49
N SER A 770 17.15 3.26 -1.58
CA SER A 770 16.41 3.39 -2.85
C SER A 770 16.19 4.85 -3.30
N THR A 771 16.25 5.80 -2.36
CA THR A 771 15.97 7.22 -2.61
C THR A 771 17.12 7.89 -3.36
N GLU A 772 16.99 7.97 -4.70
CA GLU A 772 18.03 8.44 -5.61
C GLU A 772 18.56 9.85 -5.29
N GLU A 773 17.72 10.72 -4.73
CA GLU A 773 18.07 12.09 -4.33
C GLU A 773 19.31 12.12 -3.40
N TYR A 774 19.47 11.11 -2.54
CA TYR A 774 20.53 11.07 -1.54
C TYR A 774 21.74 10.22 -1.93
N PHE A 775 21.75 9.57 -3.10
CA PHE A 775 22.89 8.76 -3.54
C PHE A 775 24.21 9.52 -3.59
N PRO A 776 24.27 10.79 -4.07
CA PRO A 776 25.50 11.57 -4.02
C PRO A 776 26.05 11.74 -2.60
N ALA A 777 25.18 11.93 -1.61
CA ALA A 777 25.58 12.06 -0.21
C ALA A 777 26.18 10.76 0.34
N LEU A 778 25.60 9.61 0.01
CA LEU A 778 26.13 8.30 0.38
C LEU A 778 27.49 8.03 -0.28
N ALA A 779 27.66 8.42 -1.55
CA ALA A 779 28.94 8.33 -2.25
C ALA A 779 30.01 9.24 -1.61
N GLU A 780 29.66 10.46 -1.19
CA GLU A 780 30.56 11.37 -0.46
C GLU A 780 31.00 10.80 0.89
N LEU A 781 30.08 10.19 1.64
CA LEU A 781 30.37 9.53 2.92
C LEU A 781 31.35 8.37 2.73
N LEU A 782 31.14 7.54 1.70
CA LEU A 782 32.06 6.46 1.36
C LEU A 782 33.42 6.99 0.90
N ALA A 783 33.45 8.06 0.10
CA ALA A 783 34.69 8.59 -0.47
C ALA A 783 35.54 9.36 0.55
N THR A 784 34.90 10.20 1.37
CA THR A 784 35.59 11.18 2.22
C THR A 784 35.32 10.98 3.71
N GLY A 785 34.21 10.34 4.08
CA GLY A 785 33.72 10.23 5.46
C GLY A 785 32.78 11.36 5.88
N THR A 786 32.55 12.37 5.02
CA THR A 786 31.70 13.53 5.33
C THR A 786 30.81 13.92 4.16
N THR A 787 29.64 14.46 4.45
CA THR A 787 28.76 15.10 3.45
C THR A 787 28.16 16.38 4.03
N ARG A 788 27.80 17.31 3.14
CA ARG A 788 27.01 18.52 3.48
C ARG A 788 25.56 18.44 3.04
N SER A 789 25.19 17.37 2.33
CA SER A 789 23.86 17.17 1.76
C SER A 789 22.89 16.55 2.76
N LEU A 790 23.38 16.04 3.89
CA LEU A 790 22.58 15.52 4.99
C LEU A 790 22.81 16.33 6.26
N ALA A 791 21.75 16.47 7.06
CA ALA A 791 21.83 17.16 8.34
C ALA A 791 22.64 16.34 9.35
N THR A 792 23.48 16.98 10.17
CA THR A 792 24.26 16.32 11.23
C THR A 792 23.58 16.37 12.59
N SER A 793 22.41 17.01 12.67
CA SER A 793 21.60 17.13 13.88
C SER A 793 20.17 16.70 13.58
N ALA A 794 19.52 16.08 14.57
CA ALA A 794 18.12 15.71 14.46
C ALA A 794 17.25 16.93 14.08
N PRO A 795 16.23 16.74 13.22
CA PRO A 795 15.30 17.80 12.86
C PRO A 795 14.70 18.50 14.09
N SER A 796 14.75 19.83 14.13
CA SER A 796 14.21 20.62 15.24
C SER A 796 12.69 20.71 15.14
N VAL A 797 11.97 20.18 16.12
CA VAL A 797 10.51 20.32 16.24
C VAL A 797 10.18 21.53 17.14
N ARG A 798 9.16 22.33 16.78
CA ARG A 798 8.79 23.52 17.59
C ARG A 798 8.31 23.09 18.98
N ALA A 799 8.49 23.92 20.00
CA ALA A 799 8.20 23.57 21.41
C ALA A 799 6.73 23.16 21.71
N ILE A 800 5.79 23.45 20.81
CA ILE A 800 4.36 23.08 20.91
C ILE A 800 4.09 21.70 20.27
N GLU A 801 5.05 21.16 19.54
CA GLU A 801 5.01 19.89 18.78
C GLU A 801 6.09 18.91 19.32
N GLN A 802 6.39 18.93 20.63
CA GLN A 802 7.33 17.94 21.17
C GLN A 802 6.83 16.52 20.89
N PRO A 803 7.70 15.60 20.43
CA PRO A 803 7.29 14.24 20.14
C PRO A 803 6.69 13.62 21.40
N GLN A 804 5.48 13.08 21.27
CA GLN A 804 4.76 12.35 22.31
C GLN A 804 4.65 10.88 21.89
N PRO A 805 4.65 9.93 22.84
CA PRO A 805 4.37 8.54 22.52
C PRO A 805 2.96 8.42 21.91
N VAL A 806 2.87 7.76 20.75
CA VAL A 806 1.59 7.44 20.11
C VAL A 806 1.30 5.98 20.36
N THR A 807 0.10 5.67 20.86
CA THR A 807 -0.35 4.29 21.05
C THR A 807 -1.27 3.88 19.92
N TYR A 808 -1.00 2.72 19.34
CA TYR A 808 -1.72 2.26 18.17
C TYR A 808 -1.89 0.73 18.16
N ASP A 809 -2.82 0.29 17.32
CA ASP A 809 -3.01 -1.11 16.93
C ASP A 809 -2.75 -1.22 15.43
N ALA A 810 -2.53 -2.45 14.96
CA ALA A 810 -2.34 -2.71 13.54
C ALA A 810 -3.59 -2.33 12.72
N GLY A 811 -3.36 -1.63 11.61
CA GLY A 811 -4.40 -1.30 10.65
C GLY A 811 -4.87 -2.49 9.81
N ALA A 812 -5.79 -2.20 8.88
CA ALA A 812 -6.25 -3.17 7.89
C ALA A 812 -5.07 -3.67 7.03
N PRO A 813 -5.00 -4.99 6.74
CA PRO A 813 -3.92 -5.52 5.94
C PRO A 813 -4.08 -5.14 4.46
N THR A 814 -2.99 -4.80 3.78
CA THR A 814 -3.02 -4.47 2.35
C THR A 814 -2.24 -5.46 1.51
N ALA A 815 -2.65 -5.63 0.25
CA ALA A 815 -1.93 -6.49 -0.69
C ALA A 815 -0.64 -5.83 -1.23
N ASP A 816 -0.47 -4.52 -1.03
CA ASP A 816 0.56 -3.71 -1.70
C ASP A 816 1.78 -3.34 -0.82
N SER A 817 1.81 -3.71 0.46
CA SER A 817 2.93 -3.35 1.36
C SER A 817 3.76 -4.55 1.80
N ALA A 818 4.29 -5.30 0.84
CA ALA A 818 5.51 -6.07 1.09
C ALA A 818 6.72 -5.12 0.91
N GLU A 819 6.82 -4.10 1.76
CA GLU A 819 8.02 -3.28 1.91
C GLU A 819 9.10 -4.02 2.69
#